data_AF-A0A1W2DSV1-F1
#
_entry.id   AF-A0A1W2DSV1-F1
#
_cell.length_a   1.000
_cell.length_b   1.000
_cell.length_c   1.000
_cell.angle_alpha   90.00
_cell.angle_beta   90.00
_cell.angle_gamma   90.00
#
_symmetry.space_group_name_H-M   'P 1'
#
loop_
_entity.id
_entity.type
_entity.pdbx_description
1 polymer ?
#
loop_
_entity_poly.entity_id
_entity_poly.type
_entity_poly.pdbx_seq_one_letter_code
_entity_poly.pdbx_strand_id
1 'polypeptide(L)'
;MKKKLSMAMTKAMAIIFIMGTTAVADVDITDTRGREIHFDAPPVRAVSIVPSTTEVICNLGAADALAGVTYHSALPRQKNDKPIVGGFSSPDIQKIADLNPDVVFISSFQQKIIDQLDAMKLKTVCLDITSYDQGMKNIEILANIFNKPQKGKELLNDIEDDIAVIAAKLNKLNPNERKRVVRLMGRDKIMTPTANAFLNQLVIRAGGIPMAPKGDGMVTEISLEQWQKFNPQFIFGCGDDKKAAEKYFNQDGWKDVDAVKNHNIHYFPCELTCRISSYTGYFIQWLASSIYNEEFFQPDNQVFPDEILITEPIPIPLKPVKKSQRITSRLADFKQKTLVIDLNTPQTVLSTLEGFKTGITTVVNHYLPPPAWNMAHTTDMAKVTKRILTTVKRDPATSALLMTGANMDHLTVTRKNHKALSVTAVVTAGVCSNAQRASRSTGFYYDPGTINIIVMTNRKLSPRAMSRAIICATEGKSAAMADLDIRSSDDPLNLQATGTGTDNIIVVQGEGAPIDGAGGHTKLGELIAGAVYDGVKKAVFLQNGITDHRNVFQRLEERHISLHTLAKSSDCQCSKTKDSTMASELERLLLMPQYAGVVEQAFALCDAMERGQIKNLSAFSSLAVNLARKISKAPVDVLTDFASTRSLPEPLKLTFNALMTGITTLHDLSPDLDEKEIKSKDQAMITNDISSADTGAAMENSSTEPMPRRIISLGPVLTKTIYLLGAGDRLLADTTYCDDPPNMAPKEKIGSLIQVNVEKIISLKPDLVLASQFTKEKQIRVLEQFDIKVVPFKNPKTFEEICANTRRLGKLINVSDKAEQIIKKARAEVTKVQNTIAALPPKKVFIQIGIKPLHTANEETFVHEFIRLSGGINIAAHENSGVYSREKVVKQNPDIILISTMGSSKSAGITEKQQWMKFDTMAAVQHNAIHLLDSEIICSPTPLIFVKGVKEIARLLHPSLDFKG
;
A
#
# COMPACT_ATOMS: atom_id res chain seq x y z
N MET A 1 0.70 27.37 -65.52
CA MET A 1 0.31 28.79 -65.64
C MET A 1 -0.96 29.03 -64.81
N LYS A 2 -0.90 30.02 -63.89
CA LYS A 2 -1.95 30.92 -63.37
C LYS A 2 -3.33 30.32 -63.01
N LYS A 3 -3.70 30.29 -61.70
CA LYS A 3 -4.49 31.30 -60.92
C LYS A 3 -5.99 31.25 -61.29
N LYS A 4 -7.00 31.46 -60.44
CA LYS A 4 -7.24 31.87 -59.05
C LYS A 4 -8.79 31.75 -58.87
N LEU A 5 -9.32 31.22 -57.76
CA LEU A 5 -9.91 31.97 -56.64
C LEU A 5 -11.38 32.45 -56.85
N SER A 6 -12.26 31.96 -55.96
CA SER A 6 -13.14 32.75 -55.07
C SER A 6 -14.67 32.76 -55.28
N MET A 7 -15.34 32.17 -54.27
CA MET A 7 -16.54 32.60 -53.51
C MET A 7 -17.95 32.68 -54.15
N ALA A 8 -18.76 31.72 -53.68
CA ALA A 8 -19.90 31.91 -52.75
C ALA A 8 -21.34 32.10 -53.31
N MET A 9 -22.25 31.42 -52.58
CA MET A 9 -23.69 31.70 -52.37
C MET A 9 -24.67 31.23 -53.49
N THR A 10 -25.79 30.52 -53.28
CA THR A 10 -26.65 30.27 -52.10
C THR A 10 -27.72 29.18 -52.40
N LYS A 11 -28.04 28.30 -51.41
CA LYS A 11 -29.33 27.58 -51.13
C LYS A 11 -29.96 26.68 -52.23
N ALA A 12 -30.62 25.55 -51.95
CA ALA A 12 -30.89 24.77 -50.75
C ALA A 12 -31.34 23.38 -51.25
N MET A 13 -30.86 22.30 -50.66
CA MET A 13 -31.35 20.95 -50.94
C MET A 13 -31.74 20.32 -49.61
N ALA A 14 -33.05 20.14 -49.43
CA ALA A 14 -33.64 19.50 -48.27
C ALA A 14 -33.22 18.02 -48.26
N ILE A 15 -32.35 17.65 -47.34
CA ILE A 15 -32.11 16.26 -46.98
C ILE A 15 -33.09 15.94 -45.86
N ILE A 16 -34.03 15.05 -46.18
CA ILE A 16 -34.98 14.45 -45.25
C ILE A 16 -34.15 13.68 -44.22
N PHE A 17 -34.01 14.25 -43.02
CA PHE A 17 -33.56 13.53 -41.84
C PHE A 17 -34.71 12.61 -41.44
N ILE A 18 -34.60 11.33 -41.76
CA ILE A 18 -35.40 10.31 -41.09
C ILE A 18 -34.88 10.25 -39.65
N MET A 19 -35.46 11.08 -38.77
CA MET A 19 -35.39 10.85 -37.34
C MET A 19 -36.07 9.52 -37.10
N GLY A 20 -35.28 8.46 -36.96
CA GLY A 20 -35.74 7.27 -36.25
C GLY A 20 -36.10 7.73 -34.84
N THR A 21 -37.39 7.93 -34.59
CA THR A 21 -37.94 8.00 -33.24
C THR A 21 -37.67 6.65 -32.60
N THR A 22 -36.55 6.52 -31.89
CA THR A 22 -36.38 5.44 -30.91
C THR A 22 -37.50 5.63 -29.91
N ALA A 23 -38.48 4.72 -29.91
CA ALA A 23 -39.55 4.69 -28.93
C ALA A 23 -38.90 4.81 -27.53
N VAL A 24 -39.31 5.83 -26.80
CA VAL A 24 -38.96 6.00 -25.39
C VAL A 24 -39.67 4.85 -24.68
N ALA A 25 -38.90 3.93 -24.10
CA ALA A 25 -39.49 2.82 -23.37
C ALA A 25 -39.95 3.35 -22.01
N ASP A 26 -41.25 3.33 -21.76
CA ASP A 26 -41.81 3.35 -20.41
C ASP A 26 -41.25 2.13 -19.66
N VAL A 27 -40.63 2.37 -18.51
CA VAL A 27 -40.00 1.32 -17.71
C VAL A 27 -40.61 1.31 -16.31
N ASP A 28 -41.35 0.24 -16.02
CA ASP A 28 -41.80 -0.09 -14.67
C ASP A 28 -40.83 -1.05 -14.00
N ILE A 29 -40.42 -0.72 -12.78
CA ILE A 29 -39.56 -1.59 -11.96
C ILE A 29 -40.14 -1.74 -10.56
N THR A 30 -39.86 -2.88 -9.94
CA THR A 30 -40.06 -3.08 -8.51
C THR A 30 -38.69 -3.05 -7.82
N ASP A 31 -38.50 -2.10 -6.91
CA ASP A 31 -37.25 -1.96 -6.16
C ASP A 31 -37.15 -3.00 -5.02
N THR A 32 -35.99 -3.10 -4.34
CA THR A 32 -35.79 -4.12 -3.28
C THR A 32 -36.60 -3.85 -2.01
N ARG A 33 -37.29 -2.71 -1.91
CA ARG A 33 -38.25 -2.41 -0.84
C ARG A 33 -39.68 -2.74 -1.25
N GLY A 34 -39.90 -3.30 -2.44
CA GLY A 34 -41.21 -3.66 -2.95
C GLY A 34 -42.01 -2.48 -3.51
N ARG A 35 -41.36 -1.33 -3.79
CA ARG A 35 -42.04 -0.17 -4.40
C ARG A 35 -42.05 -0.29 -5.91
N GLU A 36 -43.21 -0.09 -6.52
CA GLU A 36 -43.34 0.09 -7.96
C GLU A 36 -42.96 1.51 -8.35
N ILE A 37 -42.05 1.64 -9.31
CA ILE A 37 -41.50 2.92 -9.76
C ILE A 37 -41.57 2.96 -11.29
N HIS A 38 -42.27 3.98 -11.79
CA HIS A 38 -42.43 4.25 -13.20
C HIS A 38 -41.40 5.28 -13.71
N PHE A 39 -40.85 5.03 -14.89
CA PHE A 39 -39.99 5.95 -15.64
C PHE A 39 -40.57 6.20 -17.03
N ASP A 40 -41.07 7.41 -17.26
CA ASP A 40 -41.59 7.86 -18.57
C ASP A 40 -40.46 8.06 -19.60
N ALA A 41 -39.22 8.24 -19.12
CA ALA A 41 -38.02 8.39 -19.93
C ALA A 41 -36.76 8.01 -19.12
N PRO A 42 -35.64 7.68 -19.80
CA PRO A 42 -34.37 7.45 -19.14
C PRO A 42 -33.91 8.69 -18.36
N PRO A 43 -33.47 8.54 -17.09
CA PRO A 43 -33.03 9.67 -16.29
C PRO A 43 -31.76 10.29 -16.89
N VAL A 44 -31.70 11.63 -16.90
CA VAL A 44 -30.55 12.40 -17.42
C VAL A 44 -29.79 13.12 -16.30
N ARG A 45 -30.38 13.20 -15.10
CA ARG A 45 -29.80 13.77 -13.88
C ARG A 45 -29.96 12.80 -12.71
N ALA A 46 -29.36 11.62 -12.84
CA ALA A 46 -29.31 10.64 -11.77
C ALA A 46 -28.27 11.01 -10.71
N VAL A 47 -28.63 10.89 -9.43
CA VAL A 47 -27.65 10.92 -8.33
C VAL A 47 -27.51 9.50 -7.79
N SER A 48 -26.28 9.01 -7.67
CA SER A 48 -26.02 7.69 -7.11
C SER A 48 -25.21 7.81 -5.83
N ILE A 49 -25.85 7.48 -4.70
CA ILE A 49 -25.15 7.37 -3.42
C ILE A 49 -24.67 5.95 -3.11
N VAL A 50 -24.84 5.01 -4.04
CA VAL A 50 -24.43 3.61 -3.92
C VAL A 50 -23.30 3.28 -4.91
N PRO A 51 -22.08 2.97 -4.45
CA PRO A 51 -20.92 2.73 -5.32
C PRO A 51 -21.10 1.64 -6.39
N SER A 52 -21.76 0.51 -6.07
CA SER A 52 -22.03 -0.55 -7.05
C SER A 52 -22.98 -0.11 -8.15
N THR A 53 -24.02 0.66 -7.81
CA THR A 53 -24.95 1.22 -8.79
C THR A 53 -24.25 2.22 -9.70
N THR A 54 -23.43 3.11 -9.14
CA THR A 54 -22.60 4.03 -9.93
C THR A 54 -21.71 3.28 -10.92
N GLU A 55 -21.11 2.16 -10.48
CA GLU A 55 -20.24 1.34 -11.32
C GLU A 55 -20.98 0.76 -12.53
N VAL A 56 -22.14 0.15 -12.29
CA VAL A 56 -22.97 -0.44 -13.35
C VAL A 56 -23.45 0.62 -14.33
N ILE A 57 -23.95 1.77 -13.86
CA ILE A 57 -24.43 2.87 -14.72
C ILE A 57 -23.34 3.32 -15.70
N CYS A 58 -22.12 3.50 -15.22
CA CYS A 58 -21.02 3.91 -16.08
C CYS A 58 -20.63 2.80 -17.07
N ASN A 59 -20.58 1.52 -16.65
CA ASN A 59 -20.25 0.40 -17.54
C ASN A 59 -21.33 0.11 -18.59
N LEU A 60 -22.57 0.54 -18.35
CA LEU A 60 -23.65 0.59 -19.36
C LEU A 60 -23.47 1.73 -20.38
N GLY A 61 -22.45 2.59 -20.21
CA GLY A 61 -22.24 3.76 -21.04
C GLY A 61 -23.19 4.91 -20.74
N ALA A 62 -23.72 4.99 -19.51
CA ALA A 62 -24.65 6.02 -19.04
C ALA A 62 -24.03 6.98 -18.01
N ALA A 63 -22.69 7.08 -17.98
CA ALA A 63 -21.98 7.96 -17.05
C ALA A 63 -22.37 9.44 -17.18
N ASP A 64 -22.76 9.89 -18.39
CA ASP A 64 -23.20 11.27 -18.64
C ASP A 64 -24.46 11.64 -17.85
N ALA A 65 -25.35 10.67 -17.62
CA ALA A 65 -26.58 10.87 -16.86
C ALA A 65 -26.34 11.06 -15.35
N LEU A 66 -25.14 10.77 -14.84
CA LEU A 66 -24.81 11.00 -13.43
C LEU A 66 -24.58 12.50 -13.19
N ALA A 67 -25.43 13.10 -12.35
CA ALA A 67 -25.32 14.48 -11.87
C ALA A 67 -24.53 14.59 -10.55
N GLY A 68 -24.46 13.51 -9.77
CA GLY A 68 -23.72 13.49 -8.51
C GLY A 68 -23.43 12.07 -8.02
N VAL A 69 -22.29 11.89 -7.36
CA VAL A 69 -21.82 10.59 -6.86
C VAL A 69 -21.20 10.71 -5.47
N THR A 70 -21.09 9.61 -4.74
CA THR A 70 -20.28 9.58 -3.50
C THR A 70 -18.80 9.48 -3.81
N TYR A 71 -17.96 9.95 -2.88
CA TYR A 71 -16.50 9.78 -3.01
C TYR A 71 -16.04 8.31 -2.90
N HIS A 72 -16.87 7.42 -2.36
CA HIS A 72 -16.63 5.97 -2.31
C HIS A 72 -16.92 5.23 -3.62
N SER A 73 -17.63 5.89 -4.55
CA SER A 73 -17.69 5.36 -5.91
C SER A 73 -16.25 5.48 -6.44
N ALA A 74 -15.56 4.37 -6.67
CA ALA A 74 -14.18 4.41 -7.18
C ALA A 74 -14.10 3.87 -8.63
N LEU A 75 -15.06 3.06 -9.05
CA LEU A 75 -15.13 2.45 -10.38
C LEU A 75 -16.47 2.74 -11.09
N PRO A 76 -16.46 2.76 -12.44
CA PRO A 76 -15.28 2.91 -13.28
C PRO A 76 -14.75 4.33 -13.15
N ARG A 77 -13.45 4.49 -13.41
CA ARG A 77 -12.71 5.69 -13.03
C ARG A 77 -12.96 6.90 -13.95
N GLN A 78 -13.93 6.77 -14.86
CA GLN A 78 -14.37 7.76 -15.85
C GLN A 78 -15.22 8.90 -15.25
N LYS A 79 -15.41 8.93 -13.93
CA LYS A 79 -16.36 9.84 -13.25
C LYS A 79 -15.73 11.02 -12.51
N ASN A 80 -14.43 11.27 -12.65
CA ASN A 80 -13.73 12.23 -11.77
C ASN A 80 -14.26 13.65 -11.84
N ASP A 81 -14.96 14.00 -12.92
CA ASP A 81 -15.52 15.33 -13.11
C ASP A 81 -16.92 15.47 -12.49
N LYS A 82 -17.48 14.40 -11.90
CA LYS A 82 -18.82 14.42 -11.32
C LYS A 82 -18.80 15.03 -9.90
N PRO A 83 -19.76 15.92 -9.57
CA PRO A 83 -19.89 16.48 -8.23
C PRO A 83 -19.97 15.40 -7.13
N ILE A 84 -19.15 15.56 -6.09
CA ILE A 84 -19.19 14.72 -4.90
C ILE A 84 -20.31 15.22 -3.98
N VAL A 85 -21.30 14.37 -3.72
CA VAL A 85 -22.45 14.68 -2.86
C VAL A 85 -22.28 14.15 -1.42
N GLY A 86 -21.07 13.79 -1.02
CA GLY A 86 -20.74 13.28 0.31
C GLY A 86 -20.35 11.81 0.35
N GLY A 87 -20.40 11.23 1.55
CA GLY A 87 -20.03 9.84 1.82
C GLY A 87 -21.17 8.86 1.58
N PHE A 88 -20.86 7.56 1.54
CA PHE A 88 -21.89 6.52 1.52
C PHE A 88 -22.72 6.54 2.80
N SER A 89 -22.08 6.68 3.96
CA SER A 89 -22.79 6.74 5.25
C SER A 89 -23.34 8.13 5.59
N SER A 90 -22.74 9.19 5.05
CA SER A 90 -23.10 10.59 5.33
C SER A 90 -23.18 11.43 4.04
N PRO A 91 -24.17 11.20 3.17
CA PRO A 91 -24.41 12.06 2.02
C PRO A 91 -25.00 13.42 2.45
N ASP A 92 -24.67 14.48 1.70
CA ASP A 92 -25.20 15.83 1.89
C ASP A 92 -26.52 15.98 1.13
N ILE A 93 -27.63 15.92 1.88
CA ILE A 93 -28.99 15.95 1.31
C ILE A 93 -29.30 17.25 0.59
N GLN A 94 -28.85 18.39 1.13
CA GLN A 94 -29.11 19.68 0.49
C GLN A 94 -28.37 19.77 -0.84
N LYS A 95 -27.11 19.33 -0.88
CA LYS A 95 -26.35 19.26 -2.12
C LYS A 95 -26.96 18.31 -3.14
N ILE A 96 -27.56 17.20 -2.70
CA ILE A 96 -28.33 16.31 -3.59
C ILE A 96 -29.56 17.04 -4.14
N ALA A 97 -30.33 17.72 -3.29
CA ALA A 97 -31.51 18.46 -3.71
C ALA A 97 -31.18 19.62 -4.67
N ASP A 98 -30.07 20.33 -4.45
CA ASP A 98 -29.60 21.43 -5.31
C ASP A 98 -29.23 20.95 -6.72
N LEU A 99 -28.86 19.68 -6.88
CA LEU A 99 -28.67 19.06 -8.20
C LEU A 99 -29.99 18.76 -8.91
N ASN A 100 -31.14 18.90 -8.24
CA ASN A 100 -32.52 18.65 -8.70
C ASN A 100 -32.68 17.31 -9.48
N PRO A 101 -32.33 16.17 -8.86
CA PRO A 101 -32.21 14.89 -9.57
C PRO A 101 -33.55 14.33 -10.06
N ASP A 102 -33.51 13.65 -11.21
CA ASP A 102 -34.67 12.90 -11.74
C ASP A 102 -34.89 11.59 -10.94
N VAL A 103 -33.80 11.07 -10.36
CA VAL A 103 -33.78 9.86 -9.55
C VAL A 103 -32.56 9.86 -8.62
N VAL A 104 -32.73 9.33 -7.41
CA VAL A 104 -31.64 9.06 -6.46
C VAL A 104 -31.55 7.55 -6.19
N PHE A 105 -30.40 6.95 -6.48
CA PHE A 105 -30.13 5.55 -6.15
C PHE A 105 -29.57 5.42 -4.74
N ILE A 106 -30.25 4.64 -3.91
CA ILE A 106 -30.06 4.52 -2.46
C ILE A 106 -29.88 3.06 -2.03
N SER A 107 -29.45 2.84 -0.79
CA SER A 107 -29.37 1.51 -0.16
C SER A 107 -30.20 1.45 1.12
N SER A 108 -30.80 0.30 1.45
CA SER A 108 -31.60 0.14 2.68
C SER A 108 -30.82 0.39 3.98
N PHE A 109 -29.49 0.33 3.95
CA PHE A 109 -28.63 0.71 5.09
C PHE A 109 -28.74 2.19 5.48
N GLN A 110 -29.39 3.03 4.66
CA GLN A 110 -29.43 4.49 4.79
C GLN A 110 -30.81 5.00 5.23
N GLN A 111 -31.57 4.28 6.06
CA GLN A 111 -32.99 4.60 6.33
C GLN A 111 -33.29 6.08 6.65
N LYS A 112 -32.49 6.75 7.49
CA LYS A 112 -32.68 8.19 7.80
C LYS A 112 -32.59 9.09 6.56
N ILE A 113 -31.64 8.80 5.67
CA ILE A 113 -31.44 9.53 4.41
C ILE A 113 -32.63 9.29 3.47
N ILE A 114 -33.13 8.05 3.44
CA ILE A 114 -34.33 7.69 2.68
C ILE A 114 -35.51 8.54 3.13
N ASP A 115 -35.76 8.61 4.44
CA ASP A 115 -36.88 9.37 5.01
C ASP A 115 -36.78 10.87 4.65
N GLN A 116 -35.58 11.45 4.68
CA GLN A 116 -35.33 12.85 4.30
C GLN A 116 -35.55 13.10 2.79
N LEU A 117 -35.06 12.21 1.92
CA LEU A 117 -35.25 12.32 0.47
C LEU A 117 -36.72 12.13 0.06
N ASP A 118 -37.41 11.18 0.71
CA ASP A 118 -38.83 10.93 0.49
C ASP A 118 -39.67 12.12 0.99
N ALA A 119 -39.31 12.76 2.10
CA ALA A 119 -39.94 14.01 2.58
C ALA A 119 -39.76 15.19 1.61
N MET A 120 -38.62 15.23 0.91
CA MET A 120 -38.36 16.17 -0.20
C MET A 120 -39.08 15.80 -1.50
N LYS A 121 -39.82 14.68 -1.53
CA LYS A 121 -40.53 14.14 -2.70
C LYS A 121 -39.61 13.83 -3.88
N LEU A 122 -38.36 13.48 -3.61
CA LEU A 122 -37.43 13.03 -4.64
C LEU A 122 -37.71 11.56 -4.98
N LYS A 123 -37.66 11.21 -6.28
CA LYS A 123 -37.82 9.82 -6.73
C LYS A 123 -36.61 9.00 -6.27
N THR A 124 -36.80 8.03 -5.37
CA THR A 124 -35.71 7.18 -4.85
C THR A 124 -35.83 5.72 -5.31
N VAL A 125 -34.72 5.08 -5.68
CA VAL A 125 -34.66 3.67 -6.13
C VAL A 125 -33.67 2.88 -5.28
N CYS A 126 -34.12 1.77 -4.69
CA CYS A 126 -33.29 0.88 -3.86
C CYS A 126 -33.00 -0.44 -4.58
N LEU A 127 -31.72 -0.74 -4.82
CA LEU A 127 -31.28 -1.96 -5.53
C LEU A 127 -30.23 -2.72 -4.70
N ASP A 128 -30.63 -3.17 -3.51
CA ASP A 128 -29.73 -3.93 -2.65
C ASP A 128 -29.40 -5.32 -3.21
N ILE A 129 -28.26 -5.85 -2.81
CA ILE A 129 -27.75 -7.14 -3.27
C ILE A 129 -27.87 -8.15 -2.12
N THR A 130 -28.81 -9.07 -2.26
CA THR A 130 -29.03 -10.16 -1.30
C THR A 130 -28.48 -11.51 -1.79
N SER A 131 -28.30 -11.65 -3.10
CA SER A 131 -27.77 -12.86 -3.75
C SER A 131 -27.02 -12.51 -5.05
N TYR A 132 -26.31 -13.49 -5.62
CA TYR A 132 -25.72 -13.38 -6.96
C TYR A 132 -26.77 -13.02 -8.01
N ASP A 133 -27.87 -13.78 -8.05
CA ASP A 133 -28.93 -13.61 -9.05
C ASP A 133 -29.60 -12.25 -8.94
N GLN A 134 -29.80 -11.74 -7.72
CA GLN A 134 -30.31 -10.39 -7.50
C GLN A 134 -29.34 -9.33 -8.04
N GLY A 135 -28.02 -9.52 -7.86
CA GLY A 135 -27.02 -8.64 -8.42
C GLY A 135 -27.05 -8.60 -9.96
N MET A 136 -27.22 -9.76 -10.61
CA MET A 136 -27.38 -9.83 -12.08
C MET A 136 -28.67 -9.15 -12.54
N LYS A 137 -29.78 -9.40 -11.84
CA LYS A 137 -31.06 -8.73 -12.10
C LYS A 137 -30.96 -7.21 -11.93
N ASN A 138 -30.21 -6.71 -10.96
CA ASN A 138 -29.99 -5.28 -10.77
C ASN A 138 -29.25 -4.65 -11.98
N ILE A 139 -28.35 -5.39 -12.65
CA ILE A 139 -27.72 -4.94 -13.90
C ILE A 139 -28.76 -4.82 -15.02
N GLU A 140 -29.66 -5.80 -15.17
CA GLU A 140 -30.76 -5.76 -16.16
C GLU A 140 -31.70 -4.58 -15.90
N ILE A 141 -32.09 -4.37 -14.63
CA ILE A 141 -32.95 -3.27 -14.22
C ILE A 141 -32.31 -1.92 -14.59
N LEU A 142 -31.03 -1.73 -14.24
CA LEU A 142 -30.31 -0.51 -14.60
C LEU A 142 -30.15 -0.35 -16.11
N ALA A 143 -29.90 -1.43 -16.84
CA ALA A 143 -29.83 -1.41 -18.30
C ALA A 143 -31.16 -0.95 -18.91
N ASN A 144 -32.30 -1.37 -18.36
CA ASN A 144 -33.61 -0.93 -18.81
C ASN A 144 -33.88 0.55 -18.45
N ILE A 145 -33.64 0.95 -17.18
CA ILE A 145 -33.82 2.33 -16.72
C ILE A 145 -33.06 3.33 -17.60
N PHE A 146 -31.82 3.02 -17.99
CA PHE A 146 -30.98 3.91 -18.80
C PHE A 146 -31.12 3.68 -20.32
N ASN A 147 -32.06 2.84 -20.77
CA ASN A 147 -32.27 2.47 -22.18
C ASN A 147 -30.99 1.95 -22.86
N LYS A 148 -30.34 1.00 -22.19
CA LYS A 148 -29.13 0.26 -22.63
C LYS A 148 -29.30 -1.27 -22.55
N PRO A 149 -30.45 -1.89 -22.92
CA PRO A 149 -30.68 -3.33 -22.72
C PRO A 149 -29.65 -4.21 -23.45
N GLN A 150 -29.24 -3.82 -24.66
CA GLN A 150 -28.22 -4.53 -25.41
C GLN A 150 -26.86 -4.50 -24.70
N LYS A 151 -26.47 -3.35 -24.14
CA LYS A 151 -25.23 -3.22 -23.37
C LYS A 151 -25.29 -4.00 -22.05
N GLY A 152 -26.45 -4.02 -21.40
CA GLY A 152 -26.69 -4.86 -20.22
C GLY A 152 -26.53 -6.34 -20.52
N LYS A 153 -27.10 -6.81 -21.62
CA LYS A 153 -26.95 -8.21 -22.08
C LYS A 153 -25.50 -8.56 -22.40
N GLU A 154 -24.77 -7.68 -23.09
CA GLU A 154 -23.33 -7.86 -23.34
C GLU A 154 -22.55 -7.99 -22.02
N LEU A 155 -22.80 -7.12 -21.06
CA LEU A 155 -22.12 -7.14 -19.76
C LEU A 155 -22.41 -8.43 -18.99
N LEU A 156 -23.66 -8.90 -18.98
CA LEU A 156 -24.04 -10.14 -18.32
C LEU A 156 -23.42 -11.37 -18.99
N ASN A 157 -23.42 -11.40 -20.32
CA ASN A 157 -22.76 -12.46 -21.08
C ASN A 157 -21.26 -12.51 -20.80
N ASP A 158 -20.58 -11.35 -20.72
CA ASP A 158 -19.16 -11.29 -20.38
C ASP A 158 -18.89 -11.86 -18.98
N ILE A 159 -19.74 -11.57 -17.99
CA ILE A 159 -19.64 -12.12 -16.63
C ILE A 159 -19.81 -13.65 -16.63
N GLU A 160 -20.84 -14.15 -17.31
CA GLU A 160 -21.12 -15.59 -17.37
C GLU A 160 -20.06 -16.35 -18.17
N ASP A 161 -19.57 -15.80 -19.28
CA ASP A 161 -18.44 -16.36 -20.03
C ASP A 161 -17.20 -16.51 -19.14
N ASP A 162 -16.91 -15.48 -18.33
CA ASP A 162 -15.76 -15.50 -17.45
C ASP A 162 -15.87 -16.59 -16.38
N ILE A 163 -17.07 -16.80 -15.84
CA ILE A 163 -17.37 -17.85 -14.85
C ILE A 163 -17.37 -19.24 -15.49
N ALA A 164 -17.88 -19.37 -16.72
CA ALA A 164 -17.94 -20.64 -17.45
C ALA A 164 -16.54 -21.23 -17.68
N VAL A 165 -15.55 -20.38 -17.97
CA VAL A 165 -14.14 -20.80 -18.07
C VAL A 165 -13.67 -21.44 -16.76
N ILE A 166 -13.97 -20.82 -15.62
CA ILE A 166 -13.59 -21.35 -14.31
C ILE A 166 -14.30 -22.66 -14.01
N ALA A 167 -15.60 -22.74 -14.27
CA ALA A 167 -16.36 -23.97 -14.09
C ALA A 167 -15.76 -25.13 -14.91
N ALA A 168 -15.39 -24.89 -16.17
CA ALA A 168 -14.78 -25.89 -17.02
C ALA A 168 -13.39 -26.32 -16.53
N LYS A 169 -12.57 -25.39 -16.01
CA LYS A 169 -11.27 -25.73 -15.41
C LYS A 169 -11.43 -26.55 -14.13
N LEU A 170 -12.38 -26.18 -13.28
CA LEU A 170 -12.67 -26.93 -12.04
C LEU A 170 -13.15 -28.35 -12.32
N ASN A 171 -13.86 -28.59 -13.42
CA ASN A 171 -14.28 -29.93 -13.84
C ASN A 171 -13.12 -30.86 -14.23
N LYS A 172 -11.95 -30.29 -14.55
CA LYS A 172 -10.72 -31.07 -14.78
C LYS A 172 -9.96 -31.41 -13.50
N LEU A 173 -10.23 -30.69 -12.41
CA LEU A 173 -9.59 -30.93 -11.12
C LEU A 173 -10.34 -32.00 -10.31
N ASN A 174 -9.62 -32.65 -9.40
CA ASN A 174 -10.25 -33.59 -8.48
C ASN A 174 -11.14 -32.81 -7.48
N PRO A 175 -12.43 -33.14 -7.34
CA PRO A 175 -13.31 -32.46 -6.38
C PRO A 175 -12.80 -32.49 -4.94
N ASN A 176 -12.02 -33.52 -4.56
CA ASN A 176 -11.42 -33.63 -3.22
C ASN A 176 -10.27 -32.65 -2.98
N GLU A 177 -9.78 -31.96 -4.02
CA GLU A 177 -8.71 -30.97 -3.94
C GLU A 177 -9.22 -29.54 -3.76
N ARG A 178 -10.54 -29.35 -3.64
CA ARG A 178 -11.11 -28.03 -3.34
C ARG A 178 -10.58 -27.48 -2.03
N LYS A 179 -10.03 -26.27 -2.08
CA LYS A 179 -9.35 -25.65 -0.93
C LYS A 179 -10.38 -25.01 0.00
N ARG A 180 -10.14 -25.09 1.30
CA ARG A 180 -10.91 -24.37 2.32
C ARG A 180 -10.50 -22.90 2.33
N VAL A 181 -11.45 -22.02 2.08
CA VAL A 181 -11.23 -20.59 1.86
C VAL A 181 -11.92 -19.76 2.94
N VAL A 182 -11.19 -18.83 3.54
CA VAL A 182 -11.76 -17.81 4.42
C VAL A 182 -11.66 -16.44 3.78
N ARG A 183 -12.77 -15.69 3.81
CA ARG A 183 -12.82 -14.28 3.44
C ARG A 183 -12.88 -13.43 4.70
N LEU A 184 -11.81 -12.70 5.00
CA LEU A 184 -11.73 -11.79 6.15
C LEU A 184 -12.63 -10.57 5.92
N MET A 185 -13.31 -10.13 6.98
CA MET A 185 -14.22 -8.96 6.97
C MET A 185 -14.19 -8.20 8.30
N GLY A 186 -13.01 -7.92 8.85
CA GLY A 186 -12.87 -7.39 10.20
C GLY A 186 -11.65 -6.49 10.36
N ARG A 187 -11.83 -5.35 11.04
CA ARG A 187 -10.76 -4.35 11.23
C ARG A 187 -9.91 -4.61 12.47
N ASP A 188 -10.53 -5.09 13.53
CA ASP A 188 -9.94 -5.28 14.86
C ASP A 188 -10.12 -6.70 15.42
N LYS A 189 -10.92 -7.53 14.74
CA LYS A 189 -11.29 -8.92 15.04
C LYS A 189 -11.30 -9.78 13.78
N ILE A 190 -11.23 -11.10 13.92
CA ILE A 190 -11.40 -12.04 12.80
C ILE A 190 -12.89 -12.29 12.56
N MET A 191 -13.39 -11.81 11.43
CA MET A 191 -14.78 -11.98 10.99
C MET A 191 -14.82 -12.57 9.57
N THR A 192 -15.90 -13.30 9.27
CA THR A 192 -16.15 -13.93 7.95
C THR A 192 -17.62 -13.75 7.56
N PRO A 193 -17.98 -13.83 6.26
CA PRO A 193 -19.38 -13.81 5.84
C PRO A 193 -20.19 -14.96 6.44
N THR A 194 -21.42 -14.68 6.87
CA THR A 194 -22.36 -15.71 7.34
C THR A 194 -22.87 -16.57 6.19
N ALA A 195 -23.50 -17.71 6.48
CA ALA A 195 -24.08 -18.60 5.47
C ALA A 195 -25.08 -17.92 4.51
N ASN A 196 -25.74 -16.85 4.96
CA ASN A 196 -26.73 -16.10 4.16
C ASN A 196 -26.09 -15.01 3.28
N ALA A 197 -24.79 -14.75 3.43
CA ALA A 197 -24.13 -13.69 2.71
C ALA A 197 -23.79 -14.08 1.27
N PHE A 198 -24.16 -13.23 0.30
CA PHE A 198 -23.86 -13.42 -1.12
C PHE A 198 -22.36 -13.63 -1.40
N LEU A 199 -21.50 -13.10 -0.52
CA LEU A 199 -20.04 -13.13 -0.60
C LEU A 199 -19.49 -14.56 -0.62
N ASN A 200 -20.17 -15.51 0.04
CA ASN A 200 -19.82 -16.93 0.00
C ASN A 200 -20.06 -17.55 -1.37
N GLN A 201 -21.01 -17.01 -2.15
CA GLN A 201 -21.27 -17.49 -3.50
C GLN A 201 -20.12 -17.18 -4.47
N LEU A 202 -19.36 -16.10 -4.23
CA LEU A 202 -18.15 -15.78 -5.01
C LEU A 202 -17.06 -16.82 -4.77
N VAL A 203 -16.88 -17.22 -3.51
CA VAL A 203 -15.91 -18.27 -3.12
C VAL A 203 -16.27 -19.62 -3.75
N ILE A 204 -17.56 -20.00 -3.70
CA ILE A 204 -18.05 -21.25 -4.29
C ILE A 204 -17.84 -21.28 -5.80
N ARG A 205 -18.16 -20.19 -6.51
CA ARG A 205 -17.96 -20.07 -7.96
C ARG A 205 -16.48 -20.09 -8.35
N ALA A 206 -15.59 -19.63 -7.46
CA ALA A 206 -14.15 -19.74 -7.62
C ALA A 206 -13.58 -21.15 -7.28
N GLY A 207 -14.42 -22.10 -6.88
CA GLY A 207 -14.05 -23.48 -6.54
C GLY A 207 -13.67 -23.71 -5.07
N GLY A 208 -13.68 -22.67 -4.25
CA GLY A 208 -13.37 -22.76 -2.82
C GLY A 208 -14.51 -23.33 -1.98
N ILE A 209 -14.16 -23.87 -0.81
CA ILE A 209 -15.10 -24.23 0.25
C ILE A 209 -15.11 -23.07 1.25
N PRO A 210 -16.17 -22.25 1.35
CA PRO A 210 -16.19 -21.10 2.24
C PRO A 210 -16.39 -21.49 3.71
N MET A 211 -15.80 -20.71 4.62
CA MET A 211 -16.22 -20.71 6.03
C MET A 211 -17.52 -19.91 6.18
N ALA A 212 -18.64 -20.64 6.27
CA ALA A 212 -19.99 -20.10 6.27
C ALA A 212 -20.74 -20.41 7.58
N PRO A 213 -20.37 -19.77 8.71
CA PRO A 213 -21.07 -19.95 9.98
C PRO A 213 -22.52 -19.47 9.88
N LYS A 214 -23.42 -20.12 10.63
CA LYS A 214 -24.78 -19.62 10.84
C LYS A 214 -24.71 -18.39 11.75
N GLY A 215 -25.55 -17.39 11.46
CA GLY A 215 -25.65 -16.18 12.26
C GLY A 215 -26.58 -15.17 11.59
N ASP A 216 -26.99 -14.17 12.37
CA ASP A 216 -27.78 -13.05 11.87
C ASP A 216 -26.86 -12.03 11.16
N GLY A 217 -27.37 -11.38 10.12
CA GLY A 217 -26.62 -10.39 9.34
C GLY A 217 -25.64 -11.00 8.31
N MET A 218 -24.82 -10.15 7.70
CA MET A 218 -23.93 -10.52 6.57
C MET A 218 -22.54 -11.02 7.01
N VAL A 219 -22.10 -10.69 8.22
CA VAL A 219 -20.77 -11.04 8.75
C VAL A 219 -20.87 -11.42 10.22
N THR A 220 -20.01 -12.34 10.67
CA THR A 220 -19.93 -12.73 12.08
C THR A 220 -18.48 -12.92 12.52
N GLU A 221 -18.23 -12.72 13.80
CA GLU A 221 -16.96 -13.05 14.45
C GLU A 221 -16.76 -14.57 14.50
N ILE A 222 -15.51 -14.99 14.34
CA ILE A 222 -15.10 -16.40 14.36
C ILE A 222 -14.34 -16.69 15.66
N SER A 223 -14.71 -17.77 16.34
CA SER A 223 -13.95 -18.25 17.50
C SER A 223 -12.66 -18.96 17.06
N LEU A 224 -11.66 -18.98 17.95
CA LEU A 224 -10.41 -19.70 17.69
C LEU A 224 -10.65 -21.21 17.43
N GLU A 225 -11.59 -21.82 18.15
CA GLU A 225 -11.96 -23.22 17.94
C GLU A 225 -12.54 -23.44 16.53
N GLN A 226 -13.46 -22.57 16.08
CA GLN A 226 -14.02 -22.63 14.74
C GLN A 226 -12.94 -22.44 13.67
N TRP A 227 -12.00 -21.51 13.90
CA TRP A 227 -10.85 -21.26 13.03
C TRP A 227 -9.97 -22.50 12.87
N GLN A 228 -9.57 -23.11 13.98
CA GLN A 228 -8.71 -24.30 13.98
C GLN A 228 -9.43 -25.51 13.40
N LYS A 229 -10.72 -25.71 13.71
CA LYS A 229 -11.53 -26.79 13.17
C LYS A 229 -11.70 -26.68 11.66
N PHE A 230 -11.94 -25.46 11.16
CA PHE A 230 -12.05 -25.22 9.73
C PHE A 230 -10.69 -25.34 9.03
N ASN A 231 -9.59 -24.97 9.67
CA ASN A 231 -8.22 -25.01 9.15
C ASN A 231 -8.13 -24.47 7.71
N PRO A 232 -8.32 -23.16 7.48
CA PRO A 232 -8.30 -22.61 6.12
C PRO A 232 -6.97 -22.90 5.42
N GLN A 233 -7.03 -23.15 4.12
CA GLN A 233 -5.88 -23.38 3.24
C GLN A 233 -5.57 -22.16 2.37
N PHE A 234 -6.55 -21.26 2.21
CA PHE A 234 -6.41 -19.98 1.53
C PHE A 234 -7.20 -18.92 2.30
N ILE A 235 -6.59 -17.76 2.53
CA ILE A 235 -7.23 -16.62 3.19
C ILE A 235 -7.17 -15.43 2.24
N PHE A 236 -8.27 -14.69 2.13
CA PHE A 236 -8.21 -13.37 1.50
C PHE A 236 -9.00 -12.30 2.22
N GLY A 237 -8.60 -11.04 2.04
CA GLY A 237 -9.28 -9.85 2.55
C GLY A 237 -9.15 -8.66 1.62
N CYS A 238 -9.62 -7.49 2.07
CA CYS A 238 -9.44 -6.21 1.37
C CYS A 238 -9.17 -5.07 2.35
N GLY A 239 -8.62 -3.95 1.87
CA GLY A 239 -8.46 -2.73 2.68
C GLY A 239 -7.71 -2.95 4.00
N ASP A 240 -8.32 -2.55 5.12
CA ASP A 240 -7.72 -2.64 6.45
C ASP A 240 -7.67 -4.06 7.05
N ASP A 241 -8.24 -5.08 6.39
CA ASP A 241 -8.20 -6.47 6.86
C ASP A 241 -6.76 -6.96 7.08
N LYS A 242 -5.80 -6.39 6.34
CA LYS A 242 -4.37 -6.69 6.50
C LYS A 242 -3.85 -6.41 7.91
N LYS A 243 -4.30 -5.32 8.53
CA LYS A 243 -3.90 -4.96 9.91
C LYS A 243 -4.49 -5.93 10.93
N ALA A 244 -5.73 -6.37 10.70
CA ALA A 244 -6.34 -7.40 11.53
C ALA A 244 -5.56 -8.72 11.40
N ALA A 245 -5.25 -9.15 10.18
CA ALA A 245 -4.43 -10.34 9.92
C ALA A 245 -3.08 -10.28 10.64
N GLU A 246 -2.36 -9.16 10.54
CA GLU A 246 -1.06 -8.96 11.22
C GLU A 246 -1.14 -9.08 12.75
N LYS A 247 -2.24 -8.61 13.35
CA LYS A 247 -2.48 -8.68 14.81
C LYS A 247 -2.74 -10.12 15.28
N TYR A 248 -3.51 -10.91 14.52
CA TYR A 248 -3.96 -12.24 14.94
C TYR A 248 -3.06 -13.37 14.47
N PHE A 249 -2.51 -13.30 13.25
CA PHE A 249 -1.77 -14.42 12.65
C PHE A 249 -0.36 -14.63 13.21
N ASN A 250 0.03 -13.86 14.23
CA ASN A 250 1.21 -14.11 15.05
C ASN A 250 0.88 -14.83 16.39
N GLN A 251 -0.39 -14.93 16.75
CA GLN A 251 -0.85 -15.54 18.00
C GLN A 251 -0.99 -17.06 17.87
N ASP A 252 -0.77 -17.77 18.98
CA ASP A 252 -0.94 -19.22 19.05
C ASP A 252 -2.39 -19.62 18.73
N GLY A 253 -2.55 -20.75 18.03
CA GLY A 253 -3.80 -21.25 17.50
C GLY A 253 -4.23 -20.58 16.18
N TRP A 254 -4.14 -19.25 16.07
CA TRP A 254 -4.49 -18.52 14.85
C TRP A 254 -3.47 -18.76 13.74
N LYS A 255 -2.17 -18.78 14.08
CA LYS A 255 -1.08 -19.03 13.13
C LYS A 255 -0.96 -20.49 12.69
N ASP A 256 -1.65 -21.40 13.39
CA ASP A 256 -1.44 -22.84 13.26
C ASP A 256 -2.27 -23.50 12.15
N VAL A 257 -2.96 -22.71 11.33
CA VAL A 257 -3.72 -23.18 10.17
C VAL A 257 -2.89 -23.17 8.89
N ASP A 258 -3.25 -24.01 7.93
CA ASP A 258 -2.47 -24.26 6.71
C ASP A 258 -2.21 -22.98 5.91
N ALA A 259 -3.22 -22.11 5.77
CA ALA A 259 -3.10 -20.86 5.04
C ALA A 259 -2.02 -19.94 5.62
N VAL A 260 -1.91 -19.85 6.95
CA VAL A 260 -0.91 -18.98 7.60
C VAL A 260 0.48 -19.61 7.52
N LYS A 261 0.58 -20.92 7.79
CA LYS A 261 1.86 -21.67 7.70
C LYS A 261 2.47 -21.63 6.31
N ASN A 262 1.63 -21.73 5.28
CA ASN A 262 2.04 -21.77 3.88
C ASN A 262 2.05 -20.38 3.22
N HIS A 263 1.83 -19.30 4.00
CA HIS A 263 1.79 -17.92 3.51
C HIS A 263 0.77 -17.68 2.39
N ASN A 264 -0.34 -18.39 2.41
CA ASN A 264 -1.41 -18.30 1.42
C ASN A 264 -2.49 -17.29 1.86
N ILE A 265 -2.06 -16.04 2.03
CA ILE A 265 -2.89 -14.91 2.47
C ILE A 265 -2.81 -13.82 1.41
N HIS A 266 -3.94 -13.52 0.77
CA HIS A 266 -4.02 -12.61 -0.38
C HIS A 266 -4.92 -11.42 -0.09
N TYR A 267 -4.63 -10.28 -0.70
CA TYR A 267 -5.47 -9.09 -0.58
C TYR A 267 -5.89 -8.60 -1.95
N PHE A 268 -7.18 -8.36 -2.09
CA PHE A 268 -7.79 -7.90 -3.35
C PHE A 268 -8.42 -6.52 -3.14
N PRO A 269 -8.66 -5.75 -4.22
CA PRO A 269 -9.37 -4.48 -4.14
C PRO A 269 -10.76 -4.62 -3.51
N CYS A 270 -11.14 -3.71 -2.60
CA CYS A 270 -12.45 -3.76 -1.95
C CYS A 270 -13.61 -3.60 -2.95
N GLU A 271 -13.39 -2.88 -4.05
CA GLU A 271 -14.39 -2.72 -5.11
C GLU A 271 -14.78 -4.03 -5.79
N LEU A 272 -13.88 -5.01 -5.80
CA LEU A 272 -14.10 -6.30 -6.45
C LEU A 272 -14.63 -7.36 -5.47
N THR A 273 -14.23 -7.26 -4.20
CA THR A 273 -14.56 -8.27 -3.19
C THR A 273 -15.88 -8.00 -2.48
N CYS A 274 -16.26 -6.73 -2.24
CA CYS A 274 -17.37 -6.37 -1.36
C CYS A 274 -18.72 -6.17 -2.07
N ARG A 275 -18.80 -6.38 -3.39
CA ARG A 275 -20.03 -6.16 -4.17
C ARG A 275 -20.15 -7.13 -5.35
N ILE A 276 -21.39 -7.38 -5.77
CA ILE A 276 -21.71 -7.99 -7.06
C ILE A 276 -22.03 -6.86 -8.04
N SER A 277 -21.33 -6.82 -9.17
CA SER A 277 -21.37 -5.70 -10.12
C SER A 277 -20.75 -6.14 -11.44
N SER A 278 -20.44 -5.18 -12.32
CA SER A 278 -19.87 -5.39 -13.66
C SER A 278 -18.59 -6.23 -13.70
N TYR A 279 -17.77 -6.23 -12.64
CA TYR A 279 -16.48 -6.95 -12.62
C TYR A 279 -16.52 -8.30 -11.88
N THR A 280 -17.71 -8.82 -11.56
CA THR A 280 -17.84 -10.06 -10.77
C THR A 280 -17.21 -11.28 -11.44
N GLY A 281 -17.40 -11.48 -12.75
CA GLY A 281 -16.78 -12.59 -13.49
C GLY A 281 -15.26 -12.54 -13.46
N TYR A 282 -14.69 -11.37 -13.76
CA TYR A 282 -13.27 -11.09 -13.66
C TYR A 282 -12.68 -11.35 -12.26
N PHE A 283 -13.38 -10.93 -11.20
CA PHE A 283 -12.93 -11.20 -9.83
C PHE A 283 -12.96 -12.70 -9.50
N ILE A 284 -14.00 -13.43 -9.92
CA ILE A 284 -14.08 -14.89 -9.74
C ILE A 284 -12.92 -15.58 -10.45
N GLN A 285 -12.56 -15.16 -11.67
CA GLN A 285 -11.39 -15.68 -12.37
C GLN A 285 -10.10 -15.42 -11.59
N TRP A 286 -9.91 -14.20 -11.11
CA TRP A 286 -8.72 -13.86 -10.34
C TRP A 286 -8.64 -14.68 -9.06
N LEU A 287 -9.72 -14.74 -8.28
CA LEU A 287 -9.79 -15.52 -7.05
C LEU A 287 -9.52 -17.01 -7.32
N ALA A 288 -10.14 -17.60 -8.34
CA ALA A 288 -9.93 -19.00 -8.68
C ALA A 288 -8.47 -19.29 -9.08
N SER A 289 -7.89 -18.43 -9.92
CA SER A 289 -6.47 -18.54 -10.32
C SER A 289 -5.49 -18.35 -9.16
N SER A 290 -5.89 -17.64 -8.11
CA SER A 290 -5.09 -17.49 -6.88
C SER A 290 -5.24 -18.70 -5.95
N ILE A 291 -6.44 -19.30 -5.88
CA ILE A 291 -6.70 -20.52 -5.09
C ILE A 291 -5.96 -21.72 -5.70
N TYR A 292 -5.96 -21.84 -7.03
CA TYR A 292 -5.37 -22.93 -7.81
C TYR A 292 -4.18 -22.44 -8.65
N ASN A 293 -3.21 -21.86 -7.95
CA ASN A 293 -2.10 -21.10 -8.52
C ASN A 293 -1.23 -21.89 -9.52
N GLU A 294 -1.01 -23.18 -9.27
CA GLU A 294 -0.22 -24.06 -10.12
C GLU A 294 -1.13 -24.94 -10.98
N GLU A 295 -2.20 -25.49 -10.38
CA GLU A 295 -3.07 -26.47 -11.02
C GLU A 295 -3.72 -25.91 -12.29
N PHE A 296 -4.12 -24.63 -12.30
CA PHE A 296 -4.75 -24.01 -13.47
C PHE A 296 -3.83 -23.81 -14.67
N PHE A 297 -2.51 -23.76 -14.48
CA PHE A 297 -1.54 -23.47 -15.54
C PHE A 297 -0.79 -24.72 -16.03
N GLN A 298 -1.11 -25.90 -15.48
CA GLN A 298 -0.65 -27.17 -16.02
C GLN A 298 -1.28 -27.43 -17.41
N PRO A 299 -0.50 -27.88 -18.41
CA PRO A 299 -1.00 -28.13 -19.76
C PRO A 299 -2.24 -29.04 -19.81
N ASP A 300 -2.30 -30.08 -18.98
CA ASP A 300 -3.41 -31.05 -18.96
C ASP A 300 -4.73 -30.42 -18.46
N ASN A 301 -4.63 -29.36 -17.65
CA ASN A 301 -5.75 -28.62 -17.07
C ASN A 301 -6.21 -27.44 -17.94
N GLN A 302 -5.59 -27.21 -19.10
CA GLN A 302 -6.06 -26.22 -20.06
C GLN A 302 -7.33 -26.71 -20.76
N VAL A 303 -8.38 -25.89 -20.81
CA VAL A 303 -9.70 -26.30 -21.33
C VAL A 303 -9.84 -25.95 -22.81
N PHE A 304 -9.45 -24.74 -23.16
CA PHE A 304 -9.58 -24.18 -24.49
C PHE A 304 -8.21 -24.01 -25.13
N PRO A 305 -8.09 -24.19 -26.46
CA PRO A 305 -6.82 -23.94 -27.15
C PRO A 305 -6.45 -22.46 -27.09
N ASP A 306 -5.16 -22.18 -27.23
CA ASP A 306 -4.70 -20.81 -27.46
C ASP A 306 -5.12 -20.35 -28.84
N GLU A 307 -5.86 -19.24 -28.90
CA GLU A 307 -6.40 -18.75 -30.17
C GLU A 307 -6.56 -17.22 -30.19
N ILE A 308 -6.63 -16.66 -31.40
CA ILE A 308 -7.02 -15.26 -31.61
C ILE A 308 -8.55 -15.22 -31.65
N LEU A 309 -9.14 -14.42 -30.76
CA LEU A 309 -10.58 -14.22 -30.70
C LEU A 309 -10.99 -13.03 -31.57
N ILE A 310 -10.37 -11.87 -31.32
CA ILE A 310 -10.75 -10.60 -31.95
C ILE A 310 -9.48 -9.85 -32.34
N THR A 311 -9.55 -9.08 -33.42
CA THR A 311 -8.47 -8.19 -33.85
C THR A 311 -9.04 -6.83 -34.24
N GLU A 312 -8.53 -5.77 -33.62
CA GLU A 312 -8.99 -4.40 -33.80
C GLU A 312 -7.84 -3.50 -34.28
N PRO A 313 -8.05 -2.60 -35.25
CA PRO A 313 -7.00 -1.68 -35.70
C PRO A 313 -6.67 -0.63 -34.63
N ILE A 314 -5.37 -0.33 -34.46
CA ILE A 314 -4.88 0.79 -33.65
C ILE A 314 -4.08 1.70 -34.58
N PRO A 315 -4.66 2.80 -35.08
CA PRO A 315 -3.98 3.64 -36.08
C PRO A 315 -2.71 4.30 -35.52
N ILE A 316 -1.57 3.98 -36.12
CA ILE A 316 -0.28 4.64 -35.86
C ILE A 316 0.21 5.27 -37.18
N PRO A 317 0.01 6.58 -37.40
CA PRO A 317 0.23 7.23 -38.69
C PRO A 317 1.72 7.58 -38.91
N LEU A 318 2.58 6.56 -38.98
CA LEU A 318 4.01 6.68 -39.27
C LEU A 318 4.41 5.76 -40.41
N LYS A 319 5.22 6.27 -41.34
CA LYS A 319 5.67 5.53 -42.54
C LYS A 319 6.31 4.16 -42.24
N PRO A 320 7.12 3.97 -41.19
CA PRO A 320 7.68 2.65 -40.87
C PRO A 320 6.62 1.61 -40.44
N VAL A 321 5.40 2.02 -40.05
CA VAL A 321 4.34 1.11 -39.62
C VAL A 321 3.57 0.59 -40.83
N LYS A 322 3.61 -0.73 -41.02
CA LYS A 322 2.80 -1.44 -42.01
C LYS A 322 1.37 -1.61 -41.52
N LYS A 323 1.23 -2.07 -40.27
CA LYS A 323 -0.05 -2.42 -39.65
C LYS A 323 0.11 -2.31 -38.13
N SER A 324 -0.89 -1.80 -37.44
CA SER A 324 -0.93 -1.87 -35.98
C SER A 324 -2.32 -2.23 -35.50
N GLN A 325 -2.38 -3.17 -34.56
CA GLN A 325 -3.62 -3.79 -34.11
C GLN A 325 -3.54 -4.18 -32.64
N ARG A 326 -4.66 -4.13 -31.95
CA ARG A 326 -4.89 -4.81 -30.68
C ARG A 326 -5.52 -6.17 -30.98
N ILE A 327 -4.87 -7.23 -30.55
CA ILE A 327 -5.33 -8.62 -30.72
C ILE A 327 -5.79 -9.12 -29.37
N THR A 328 -7.06 -9.50 -29.25
CA THR A 328 -7.57 -10.24 -28.10
C THR A 328 -7.43 -11.73 -28.39
N SER A 329 -6.67 -12.42 -27.56
CA SER A 329 -6.42 -13.85 -27.65
C SER A 329 -6.89 -14.56 -26.39
N ARG A 330 -7.32 -15.81 -26.51
CA ARG A 330 -7.37 -16.72 -25.36
C ARG A 330 -5.99 -17.36 -25.21
N LEU A 331 -5.39 -17.21 -24.03
CA LEU A 331 -4.07 -17.73 -23.71
C LEU A 331 -4.13 -18.31 -22.30
N ALA A 332 -3.80 -19.60 -22.17
CA ALA A 332 -3.98 -20.35 -20.92
C ALA A 332 -5.40 -20.17 -20.35
N ASP A 333 -6.41 -20.32 -21.22
CA ASP A 333 -7.85 -20.12 -20.96
C ASP A 333 -8.33 -18.69 -20.68
N PHE A 334 -7.44 -17.76 -20.34
CA PHE A 334 -7.82 -16.38 -20.01
C PHE A 334 -7.79 -15.48 -21.25
N LYS A 335 -8.73 -14.52 -21.33
CA LYS A 335 -8.74 -13.46 -22.35
C LYS A 335 -7.58 -12.49 -22.07
N GLN A 336 -6.66 -12.34 -23.01
CA GLN A 336 -5.49 -11.46 -22.92
C GLN A 336 -5.42 -10.55 -24.16
N LYS A 337 -4.77 -9.39 -24.04
CA LYS A 337 -4.75 -8.37 -25.11
C LYS A 337 -3.33 -8.02 -25.51
N THR A 338 -3.04 -8.03 -26.79
CA THR A 338 -1.70 -7.79 -27.32
C THR A 338 -1.73 -6.69 -28.36
N LEU A 339 -0.99 -5.60 -28.13
CA LEU A 339 -0.68 -4.64 -29.18
C LEU A 339 0.42 -5.23 -30.07
N VAL A 340 0.15 -5.30 -31.36
CA VAL A 340 1.11 -5.73 -32.39
C VAL A 340 1.31 -4.58 -33.38
N ILE A 341 2.56 -4.21 -33.62
CA ILE A 341 2.97 -3.19 -34.58
C ILE A 341 3.91 -3.84 -35.59
N ASP A 342 3.39 -4.13 -36.79
CA ASP A 342 4.17 -4.65 -37.91
C ASP A 342 4.86 -3.51 -38.64
N LEU A 343 6.13 -3.69 -38.96
CA LEU A 343 6.96 -2.70 -39.64
C LEU A 343 7.09 -3.01 -41.13
N ASN A 344 7.22 -1.96 -41.96
CA ASN A 344 7.35 -2.09 -43.42
C ASN A 344 8.70 -2.70 -43.84
N THR A 345 9.75 -2.38 -43.10
CA THR A 345 11.09 -2.95 -43.27
C THR A 345 11.69 -3.30 -41.91
N PRO A 346 12.64 -4.26 -41.84
CA PRO A 346 13.31 -4.59 -40.59
C PRO A 346 14.03 -3.37 -40.00
N GLN A 347 13.76 -3.09 -38.73
CA GLN A 347 14.32 -1.95 -38.00
C GLN A 347 15.30 -2.37 -36.92
N THR A 348 16.14 -1.41 -36.52
CA THR A 348 16.87 -1.46 -35.25
C THR A 348 16.02 -0.85 -34.15
N VAL A 349 15.97 -1.52 -33.00
CA VAL A 349 15.28 -1.04 -31.80
C VAL A 349 16.21 -1.07 -30.60
N LEU A 350 15.95 -0.20 -29.64
CA LEU A 350 16.54 -0.25 -28.30
C LEU A 350 15.41 -0.49 -27.29
N SER A 351 15.44 -1.64 -26.62
CA SER A 351 14.51 -2.04 -25.57
C SER A 351 15.19 -1.95 -24.20
N THR A 352 14.51 -1.43 -23.19
CA THR A 352 14.99 -1.53 -21.79
C THR A 352 14.93 -2.95 -21.25
N LEU A 353 14.09 -3.80 -21.84
CA LEU A 353 13.94 -5.21 -21.46
C LEU A 353 14.98 -6.10 -22.14
N GLU A 354 15.20 -5.89 -23.44
CA GLU A 354 15.98 -6.80 -24.29
C GLU A 354 17.30 -6.20 -24.83
N GLY A 355 17.57 -4.92 -24.56
CA GLY A 355 18.73 -4.21 -25.10
C GLY A 355 18.57 -3.84 -26.58
N PHE A 356 19.70 -3.71 -27.28
CA PHE A 356 19.74 -3.42 -28.72
C PHE A 356 19.40 -4.66 -29.55
N LYS A 357 18.43 -4.54 -30.46
CA LYS A 357 18.11 -5.58 -31.44
C LYS A 357 18.05 -5.02 -32.86
N THR A 358 18.48 -5.80 -33.84
CA THR A 358 18.41 -5.49 -35.27
C THR A 358 17.53 -6.53 -35.98
N GLY A 359 17.09 -6.21 -37.20
CA GLY A 359 16.24 -7.13 -37.97
C GLY A 359 14.81 -7.27 -37.42
N ILE A 360 14.36 -6.33 -36.58
CA ILE A 360 13.05 -6.39 -35.95
C ILE A 360 11.97 -6.00 -36.96
N THR A 361 11.03 -6.91 -37.21
CA THR A 361 9.88 -6.70 -38.10
C THR A 361 8.62 -6.36 -37.32
N THR A 362 8.57 -6.68 -36.03
CA THR A 362 7.39 -6.51 -35.19
C THR A 362 7.75 -5.99 -33.80
N VAL A 363 7.00 -4.99 -33.32
CA VAL A 363 7.06 -4.53 -31.93
C VAL A 363 5.76 -4.88 -31.24
N VAL A 364 5.85 -5.46 -30.04
CA VAL A 364 4.73 -6.04 -29.32
C VAL A 364 4.66 -5.48 -27.90
N ASN A 365 3.46 -5.19 -27.39
CA ASN A 365 3.21 -4.94 -25.98
C ASN A 365 2.04 -5.82 -25.53
N HIS A 366 2.27 -6.72 -24.59
CA HIS A 366 1.31 -7.75 -24.20
C HIS A 366 0.75 -7.49 -22.80
N TYR A 367 -0.58 -7.41 -22.67
CA TYR A 367 -1.27 -7.27 -21.39
C TYR A 367 -1.44 -8.62 -20.71
N LEU A 368 -0.83 -8.75 -19.53
CA LEU A 368 -0.99 -9.90 -18.65
C LEU A 368 -1.98 -9.55 -17.53
N PRO A 369 -3.25 -10.00 -17.62
CA PRO A 369 -4.26 -9.70 -16.61
C PRO A 369 -3.98 -10.48 -15.31
N PRO A 370 -4.45 -9.99 -14.14
CA PRO A 370 -4.26 -10.66 -12.85
C PRO A 370 -4.63 -12.14 -12.79
N PRO A 371 -5.73 -12.62 -13.39
CA PRO A 371 -6.02 -14.05 -13.48
C PRO A 371 -4.95 -14.89 -14.17
N ALA A 372 -4.08 -14.28 -14.99
CA ALA A 372 -3.04 -14.94 -15.76
C ALA A 372 -1.61 -14.69 -15.23
N TRP A 373 -1.43 -13.93 -14.13
CA TRP A 373 -0.09 -13.60 -13.61
C TRP A 373 0.76 -14.83 -13.28
N ASN A 374 0.14 -15.91 -12.79
CA ASN A 374 0.83 -17.15 -12.43
C ASN A 374 1.42 -17.90 -13.64
N MET A 375 0.96 -17.61 -14.87
CA MET A 375 1.57 -18.11 -16.10
C MET A 375 3.03 -17.68 -16.23
N ALA A 376 3.38 -16.47 -15.75
CA ALA A 376 4.73 -15.91 -15.82
C ALA A 376 5.61 -16.27 -14.61
N HIS A 377 5.00 -16.58 -13.45
CA HIS A 377 5.73 -16.83 -12.20
C HIS A 377 6.29 -18.25 -12.09
N THR A 378 5.62 -19.23 -12.69
CA THR A 378 5.94 -20.66 -12.57
C THR A 378 6.76 -21.19 -13.75
N THR A 379 6.93 -20.38 -14.80
CA THR A 379 7.48 -20.82 -16.09
C THR A 379 8.58 -19.88 -16.57
N ASP A 380 9.58 -20.41 -17.27
CA ASP A 380 10.59 -19.64 -17.99
C ASP A 380 9.94 -18.58 -18.92
N MET A 381 10.28 -17.30 -18.70
CA MET A 381 9.78 -16.17 -19.47
C MET A 381 10.00 -16.30 -20.98
N ALA A 382 11.05 -17.02 -21.41
CA ALA A 382 11.27 -17.31 -22.82
C ALA A 382 10.16 -18.18 -23.42
N LYS A 383 9.65 -19.17 -22.66
CA LYS A 383 8.53 -20.03 -23.08
C LYS A 383 7.23 -19.23 -23.15
N VAL A 384 6.98 -18.37 -22.17
CA VAL A 384 5.81 -17.49 -22.14
C VAL A 384 5.82 -16.53 -23.33
N THR A 385 6.95 -15.87 -23.58
CA THR A 385 7.14 -14.97 -24.73
C THR A 385 6.93 -15.70 -26.06
N LYS A 386 7.50 -16.89 -26.21
CA LYS A 386 7.32 -17.73 -27.41
C LYS A 386 5.86 -18.11 -27.61
N ARG A 387 5.15 -18.51 -26.56
CA ARG A 387 3.73 -18.84 -26.58
C ARG A 387 2.89 -17.65 -27.04
N ILE A 388 3.08 -16.48 -26.42
CA ILE A 388 2.39 -15.23 -26.79
C ILE A 388 2.58 -14.91 -28.27
N LEU A 389 3.84 -14.84 -28.72
CA LEU A 389 4.17 -14.44 -30.09
C LEU A 389 3.65 -15.44 -31.12
N THR A 390 3.75 -16.74 -30.83
CA THR A 390 3.20 -17.79 -31.70
C THR A 390 1.68 -17.67 -31.82
N THR A 391 0.97 -17.44 -30.72
CA THR A 391 -0.50 -17.27 -30.71
C THR A 391 -0.94 -16.05 -31.52
N VAL A 392 -0.23 -14.92 -31.42
CA VAL A 392 -0.50 -13.74 -32.26
C VAL A 392 0.12 -13.82 -33.67
N LYS A 393 0.63 -15.00 -34.04
CA LYS A 393 1.18 -15.32 -35.37
C LYS A 393 2.36 -14.42 -35.73
N ARG A 394 3.31 -14.25 -34.81
CA ARG A 394 4.55 -13.47 -35.00
C ARG A 394 5.77 -14.30 -34.59
N ASP A 395 6.87 -14.06 -35.27
CA ASP A 395 8.11 -14.80 -35.06
C ASP A 395 8.90 -14.20 -33.87
N PRO A 396 9.21 -14.99 -32.83
CA PRO A 396 10.04 -14.55 -31.70
C PRO A 396 11.40 -13.99 -32.08
N ALA A 397 12.04 -14.51 -33.14
CA ALA A 397 13.39 -14.08 -33.52
C ALA A 397 13.42 -12.66 -34.09
N THR A 398 12.33 -12.22 -34.71
CA THR A 398 12.22 -10.91 -35.38
C THR A 398 11.25 -9.96 -34.66
N SER A 399 10.86 -10.28 -33.43
CA SER A 399 9.99 -9.45 -32.60
C SER A 399 10.73 -8.83 -31.41
N ALA A 400 10.32 -7.63 -31.00
CA ALA A 400 10.69 -7.05 -29.71
C ALA A 400 9.42 -6.89 -28.86
N LEU A 401 9.42 -7.43 -27.64
CA LEU A 401 8.22 -7.60 -26.83
C LEU A 401 8.35 -6.86 -25.48
N LEU A 402 7.31 -6.13 -25.11
CA LEU A 402 7.07 -5.65 -23.76
C LEU A 402 5.89 -6.40 -23.15
N MET A 403 5.83 -6.45 -21.82
CA MET A 403 4.69 -7.00 -21.07
C MET A 403 4.17 -5.96 -20.09
N THR A 404 2.84 -5.85 -19.97
CA THR A 404 2.20 -4.87 -19.11
C THR A 404 1.09 -5.42 -18.24
N GLY A 405 0.98 -4.89 -17.01
CA GLY A 405 -0.17 -5.10 -16.14
C GLY A 405 -1.30 -4.08 -16.35
N ALA A 406 -1.09 -3.03 -17.16
CA ALA A 406 -2.12 -2.05 -17.48
C ALA A 406 -3.04 -2.58 -18.60
N ASN A 407 -4.36 -2.34 -18.48
CA ASN A 407 -5.32 -2.86 -19.44
C ASN A 407 -5.10 -2.20 -20.81
N MET A 408 -4.92 -3.02 -21.84
CA MET A 408 -4.71 -2.59 -23.22
C MET A 408 -5.90 -1.82 -23.80
N ASP A 409 -7.08 -1.85 -23.19
CA ASP A 409 -8.21 -0.99 -23.59
C ASP A 409 -7.91 0.49 -23.41
N HIS A 410 -7.01 0.83 -22.48
CA HIS A 410 -6.64 2.18 -22.11
C HIS A 410 -5.31 2.62 -22.73
N LEU A 411 -4.81 1.87 -23.73
CA LEU A 411 -3.61 2.24 -24.47
C LEU A 411 -3.81 3.60 -25.15
N THR A 412 -2.77 4.42 -25.18
CA THR A 412 -2.80 5.72 -25.85
C THR A 412 -1.78 5.81 -26.97
N VAL A 413 -2.14 6.53 -28.03
CA VAL A 413 -1.24 6.88 -29.13
C VAL A 413 -1.18 8.40 -29.20
N THR A 414 -0.04 8.98 -28.85
CA THR A 414 0.19 10.43 -28.86
C THR A 414 1.24 10.79 -29.88
N ARG A 415 1.03 11.90 -30.60
CA ARG A 415 1.90 12.32 -31.69
C ARG A 415 2.31 13.76 -31.52
N LYS A 416 3.61 14.04 -31.75
CA LYS A 416 4.17 15.39 -31.81
C LYS A 416 4.91 15.56 -33.14
N ASN A 417 4.71 16.72 -33.77
CA ASN A 417 5.31 17.06 -35.05
C ASN A 417 6.03 18.41 -34.97
N HIS A 418 7.14 18.55 -35.70
CA HIS A 418 7.76 19.83 -35.97
C HIS A 418 8.45 19.81 -37.33
N LYS A 419 7.97 20.63 -38.27
CA LYS A 419 8.41 20.60 -39.68
C LYS A 419 8.37 19.14 -40.19
N ALA A 420 9.50 18.61 -40.64
CA ALA A 420 9.61 17.24 -41.15
C ALA A 420 9.99 16.19 -40.07
N LEU A 421 9.96 16.53 -38.78
CA LEU A 421 10.14 15.59 -37.66
C LEU A 421 8.78 15.17 -37.12
N SER A 422 8.61 13.87 -36.90
CA SER A 422 7.40 13.28 -36.33
C SER A 422 7.80 12.20 -35.33
N VAL A 423 7.24 12.29 -34.13
CA VAL A 423 7.39 11.29 -33.06
C VAL A 423 6.01 10.83 -32.64
N THR A 424 5.85 9.51 -32.48
CA THR A 424 4.67 8.91 -31.88
C THR A 424 5.09 8.12 -30.65
N ALA A 425 4.41 8.32 -29.54
CA ALA A 425 4.52 7.48 -28.35
C ALA A 425 3.25 6.62 -28.23
N VAL A 426 3.42 5.32 -28.02
CA VAL A 426 2.34 4.42 -27.64
C VAL A 426 2.55 4.04 -26.18
N VAL A 427 1.58 4.35 -25.33
CA VAL A 427 1.74 4.24 -23.88
C VAL A 427 0.61 3.41 -23.27
N THR A 428 0.97 2.43 -22.45
CA THR A 428 0.10 1.84 -21.43
C THR A 428 0.63 2.27 -20.08
N ALA A 429 -0.23 2.73 -19.17
CA ALA A 429 0.19 3.22 -17.87
C ALA A 429 -0.84 2.87 -16.80
N GLY A 430 -0.40 2.30 -15.69
CA GLY A 430 -1.19 2.11 -14.47
C GLY A 430 -0.33 2.43 -13.24
N VAL A 431 -0.88 3.11 -12.23
CA VAL A 431 -0.08 3.68 -11.13
C VAL A 431 -0.61 3.40 -9.73
N CYS A 432 -1.78 2.76 -9.56
CA CYS A 432 -2.36 2.59 -8.23
C CYS A 432 -1.79 1.42 -7.41
N SER A 433 -1.09 0.47 -8.03
CA SER A 433 -0.65 -0.76 -7.34
C SER A 433 0.85 -0.86 -7.08
N ASN A 434 1.68 -0.21 -7.92
CA ASN A 434 3.14 -0.36 -7.87
C ASN A 434 3.91 0.91 -8.27
N ALA A 435 3.27 2.08 -8.15
CA ALA A 435 3.98 3.34 -8.33
C ALA A 435 5.07 3.45 -7.26
N GLN A 436 6.27 3.85 -7.67
CA GLN A 436 7.43 3.88 -6.80
C GLN A 436 8.27 5.15 -7.02
N ARG A 437 8.91 5.60 -5.96
CA ARG A 437 9.97 6.59 -6.02
C ARG A 437 11.31 5.86 -6.12
N ALA A 438 11.82 5.70 -7.34
CA ALA A 438 12.99 4.86 -7.61
C ALA A 438 14.23 5.18 -6.76
N SER A 439 14.39 6.43 -6.29
CA SER A 439 15.52 6.85 -5.45
C SER A 439 15.39 6.49 -3.96
N ARG A 440 14.24 5.97 -3.52
CA ARG A 440 13.92 5.73 -2.10
C ARG A 440 13.18 4.43 -1.83
N SER A 441 12.28 4.05 -2.73
CA SER A 441 11.49 2.83 -2.60
C SER A 441 12.37 1.58 -2.61
N THR A 442 12.02 0.61 -1.77
CA THR A 442 12.67 -0.71 -1.78
C THR A 442 12.13 -1.52 -2.96
N GLY A 443 13.00 -1.92 -3.88
CA GLY A 443 12.60 -2.71 -5.06
C GLY A 443 12.19 -4.15 -4.72
N PHE A 444 11.20 -4.68 -5.45
CA PHE A 444 10.79 -6.08 -5.41
C PHE A 444 11.34 -6.87 -6.62
N TYR A 445 11.24 -8.19 -6.62
CA TYR A 445 11.63 -9.05 -7.75
C TYR A 445 10.66 -8.88 -8.94
N TYR A 446 11.16 -9.25 -10.11
CA TYR A 446 10.69 -8.88 -11.45
C TYR A 446 9.22 -9.24 -11.75
N ASP A 447 8.38 -8.22 -11.96
CA ASP A 447 6.99 -8.31 -12.45
C ASP A 447 6.84 -7.52 -13.78
N PRO A 448 5.82 -7.79 -14.61
CA PRO A 448 5.59 -7.04 -15.86
C PRO A 448 5.35 -5.53 -15.64
N GLY A 449 5.75 -4.73 -16.63
CA GLY A 449 5.78 -3.27 -16.60
C GLY A 449 4.41 -2.59 -16.54
N THR A 450 4.14 -1.74 -15.55
CA THR A 450 2.81 -1.07 -15.52
C THR A 450 2.78 0.21 -16.35
N ILE A 451 3.93 0.86 -16.55
CA ILE A 451 4.12 1.88 -17.58
C ILE A 451 5.05 1.36 -18.68
N ASN A 452 4.48 1.07 -19.86
CA ASN A 452 5.24 0.71 -21.05
C ASN A 452 5.11 1.79 -22.11
N ILE A 453 6.23 2.17 -22.72
CA ILE A 453 6.30 3.25 -23.70
C ILE A 453 7.01 2.76 -24.96
N ILE A 454 6.34 2.81 -26.11
CA ILE A 454 6.96 2.58 -27.42
C ILE A 454 7.09 3.93 -28.13
N VAL A 455 8.33 4.40 -28.29
CA VAL A 455 8.66 5.63 -29.02
C VAL A 455 9.04 5.27 -30.45
N MET A 456 8.32 5.82 -31.42
CA MET A 456 8.58 5.62 -32.85
C MET A 456 8.84 6.97 -33.51
N THR A 457 9.85 7.03 -34.38
CA THR A 457 10.21 8.26 -35.11
C THR A 457 10.15 8.04 -36.62
N ASN A 458 10.03 9.12 -37.40
CA ASN A 458 10.15 9.04 -38.86
C ASN A 458 11.61 9.10 -39.37
N ARG A 459 12.62 9.10 -38.48
CA ARG A 459 14.03 9.34 -38.81
C ARG A 459 14.90 8.15 -38.42
N LYS A 460 15.95 7.88 -39.19
CA LYS A 460 16.95 6.88 -38.79
C LYS A 460 17.74 7.43 -37.61
N LEU A 461 17.87 6.65 -36.54
CA LEU A 461 18.55 7.08 -35.32
C LEU A 461 19.89 6.37 -35.18
N SER A 462 20.93 7.09 -34.76
CA SER A 462 22.17 6.44 -34.31
C SER A 462 21.95 5.72 -32.97
N PRO A 463 22.82 4.78 -32.58
CA PRO A 463 22.77 4.18 -31.25
C PRO A 463 22.80 5.21 -30.11
N ARG A 464 23.61 6.27 -30.26
CA ARG A 464 23.66 7.40 -29.32
C ARG A 464 22.30 8.11 -29.22
N ALA A 465 21.67 8.40 -30.36
CA ALA A 465 20.36 9.04 -30.39
C ALA A 465 19.29 8.17 -29.73
N MET A 466 19.29 6.84 -29.95
CA MET A 466 18.37 5.91 -29.29
C MET A 466 18.53 5.93 -27.77
N SER A 467 19.76 5.86 -27.25
CA SER A 467 20.00 5.92 -25.81
C SER A 467 19.56 7.26 -25.21
N ARG A 468 19.77 8.39 -25.92
CA ARG A 468 19.28 9.70 -25.48
C ARG A 468 17.76 9.83 -25.53
N ALA A 469 17.10 9.13 -26.46
CA ALA A 469 15.64 9.09 -26.55
C ALA A 469 15.03 8.40 -25.32
N ILE A 470 15.62 7.32 -24.79
CA ILE A 470 15.20 6.68 -23.54
C ILE A 470 15.20 7.68 -22.37
N ILE A 471 16.23 8.52 -22.27
CA ILE A 471 16.34 9.53 -21.21
C ILE A 471 15.21 10.57 -21.35
N CYS A 472 15.00 11.13 -22.54
CA CYS A 472 13.93 12.12 -22.74
C CYS A 472 12.53 11.53 -22.50
N ALA A 473 12.31 10.27 -22.90
CA ALA A 473 11.07 9.56 -22.59
C ALA A 473 10.89 9.39 -21.07
N THR A 474 11.96 9.04 -20.35
CA THR A 474 11.95 8.90 -18.89
C THR A 474 11.65 10.22 -18.18
N GLU A 475 12.25 11.33 -18.64
CA GLU A 475 11.98 12.68 -18.14
C GLU A 475 10.51 13.07 -18.36
N GLY A 476 9.99 12.86 -19.58
CA GLY A 476 8.58 13.14 -19.90
C GLY A 476 7.58 12.34 -19.05
N LYS A 477 7.86 11.04 -18.84
CA LYS A 477 7.08 10.18 -17.93
C LYS A 477 7.13 10.69 -16.49
N SER A 478 8.33 10.97 -15.96
CA SER A 478 8.50 11.38 -14.57
C SER A 478 7.83 12.73 -14.30
N ALA A 479 7.90 13.67 -15.26
CA ALA A 479 7.19 14.93 -15.18
C ALA A 479 5.67 14.73 -15.15
N ALA A 480 5.11 13.86 -16.02
CA ALA A 480 3.69 13.55 -16.02
C ALA A 480 3.22 12.98 -14.66
N MET A 481 4.03 12.11 -14.05
CA MET A 481 3.72 11.53 -12.74
C MET A 481 3.79 12.57 -11.61
N ALA A 482 4.77 13.48 -11.65
CA ALA A 482 4.90 14.55 -10.67
C ALA A 482 3.73 15.55 -10.76
N ASP A 483 3.36 15.95 -11.97
CA ASP A 483 2.25 16.89 -12.21
C ASP A 483 0.89 16.30 -11.84
N LEU A 484 0.75 14.98 -11.98
CA LEU A 484 -0.40 14.23 -11.51
C LEU A 484 -0.33 13.90 -10.01
N ASP A 485 0.69 14.34 -9.25
CA ASP A 485 0.93 13.96 -7.84
C ASP A 485 0.65 12.48 -7.58
N ILE A 486 1.24 11.60 -8.39
CA ILE A 486 1.11 10.17 -8.20
C ILE A 486 1.88 9.79 -6.93
N ARG A 487 1.19 9.17 -5.98
CA ARG A 487 1.78 8.73 -4.71
C ARG A 487 2.45 7.37 -4.84
N SER A 488 3.53 7.19 -4.09
CA SER A 488 4.25 5.93 -4.02
C SER A 488 3.40 4.89 -3.31
N SER A 489 3.32 3.66 -3.81
CA SER A 489 2.50 2.60 -3.21
C SER A 489 3.08 2.05 -1.90
N ASP A 490 4.38 2.25 -1.65
CA ASP A 490 5.10 1.84 -0.43
C ASP A 490 5.05 2.90 0.69
N ASP A 491 5.19 4.18 0.34
CA ASP A 491 5.02 5.32 1.26
C ASP A 491 4.17 6.41 0.60
N PRO A 492 2.84 6.20 0.52
CA PRO A 492 1.95 7.13 -0.15
C PRO A 492 1.82 8.45 0.61
N LEU A 493 2.05 8.45 1.92
CA LEU A 493 1.94 9.62 2.77
C LEU A 493 3.05 10.63 2.50
N ASN A 494 4.29 10.17 2.28
CA ASN A 494 5.45 11.06 2.17
C ASN A 494 6.06 11.13 0.77
N LEU A 495 5.93 10.10 -0.07
CA LEU A 495 6.64 10.02 -1.33
C LEU A 495 5.74 10.20 -2.57
N GLN A 496 6.16 11.10 -3.46
CA GLN A 496 5.70 11.14 -4.85
C GLN A 496 6.50 10.14 -5.70
N ALA A 497 5.78 9.34 -6.50
CA ALA A 497 6.36 8.36 -7.40
C ALA A 497 6.99 9.01 -8.65
N THR A 498 7.99 8.36 -9.21
CA THR A 498 8.69 8.77 -10.44
C THR A 498 8.49 7.80 -11.61
N GLY A 499 7.92 6.64 -11.31
CA GLY A 499 7.71 5.53 -12.23
C GLY A 499 6.86 4.46 -11.58
N THR A 500 6.66 3.36 -12.29
CA THR A 500 6.34 2.08 -11.67
C THR A 500 7.64 1.29 -11.57
N GLY A 501 7.83 0.46 -10.55
CA GLY A 501 9.08 -0.28 -10.36
C GLY A 501 9.50 -1.18 -11.54
N THR A 502 8.63 -1.30 -12.56
CA THR A 502 8.75 -2.21 -13.70
C THR A 502 8.66 -1.49 -15.06
N ASP A 503 8.84 -0.16 -15.11
CA ASP A 503 8.71 0.63 -16.34
C ASP A 503 9.59 0.12 -17.49
N ASN A 504 9.02 -0.02 -18.70
CA ASN A 504 9.78 -0.42 -19.88
C ASN A 504 9.58 0.51 -21.09
N ILE A 505 10.64 0.70 -21.87
CA ILE A 505 10.63 1.57 -23.05
C ILE A 505 11.26 0.85 -24.25
N ILE A 506 10.61 0.94 -25.41
CA ILE A 506 11.21 0.60 -26.71
C ILE A 506 11.34 1.87 -27.54
N VAL A 507 12.51 2.10 -28.12
CA VAL A 507 12.74 3.13 -29.14
C VAL A 507 12.92 2.44 -30.49
N VAL A 508 12.04 2.74 -31.44
CA VAL A 508 12.06 2.24 -32.82
C VAL A 508 12.57 3.34 -33.75
N GLN A 509 13.63 3.06 -34.52
CA GLN A 509 14.06 4.00 -35.56
C GLN A 509 13.04 4.07 -36.70
N GLY A 510 13.12 5.14 -37.49
CA GLY A 510 12.44 5.25 -38.78
C GLY A 510 13.38 5.14 -39.98
N GLU A 511 12.81 5.39 -41.16
CA GLU A 511 13.48 5.23 -42.47
C GLU A 511 13.94 6.57 -43.10
N GLY A 512 13.76 7.69 -42.40
CA GLY A 512 14.16 9.02 -42.89
C GLY A 512 15.64 9.35 -42.67
N ALA A 513 16.03 10.59 -43.01
CA ALA A 513 17.42 11.04 -42.87
C ALA A 513 17.98 10.80 -41.46
N PRO A 514 19.27 10.45 -41.33
CA PRO A 514 19.87 10.10 -40.05
C PRO A 514 19.89 11.28 -39.07
N ILE A 515 19.66 10.97 -37.79
CA ILE A 515 19.77 11.90 -36.67
C ILE A 515 20.64 11.27 -35.58
N ASP A 516 21.59 12.05 -35.09
CA ASP A 516 22.53 11.63 -34.03
C ASP A 516 22.21 12.23 -32.64
N GLY A 517 21.30 13.21 -32.58
CA GLY A 517 20.91 13.91 -31.36
C GLY A 517 19.43 13.75 -31.01
N ALA A 518 19.15 13.21 -29.82
CA ALA A 518 17.81 13.12 -29.24
C ALA A 518 17.78 13.49 -27.75
N GLY A 519 18.69 14.35 -27.28
CA GLY A 519 18.70 14.85 -25.89
C GLY A 519 17.75 16.04 -25.69
N GLY A 520 17.52 16.44 -24.44
CA GLY A 520 16.57 17.52 -24.09
C GLY A 520 16.80 18.88 -24.78
N HIS A 521 18.03 19.19 -25.20
CA HIS A 521 18.34 20.41 -25.97
C HIS A 521 18.06 20.28 -27.48
N THR A 522 17.60 19.12 -27.95
CA THR A 522 17.31 18.86 -29.36
C THR A 522 15.81 18.86 -29.59
N LYS A 523 15.39 19.28 -30.78
CA LYS A 523 13.97 19.25 -31.13
C LYS A 523 13.39 17.84 -31.10
N LEU A 524 14.18 16.83 -31.46
CA LEU A 524 13.74 15.43 -31.37
C LEU A 524 13.50 15.01 -29.91
N GLY A 525 14.41 15.34 -28.99
CA GLY A 525 14.26 15.06 -27.56
C GLY A 525 13.04 15.74 -26.95
N GLU A 526 12.80 17.02 -27.28
CA GLU A 526 11.60 17.76 -26.87
C GLU A 526 10.30 17.07 -27.34
N LEU A 527 10.22 16.67 -28.62
CA LEU A 527 9.06 15.98 -29.17
C LEU A 527 8.82 14.61 -28.51
N ILE A 528 9.90 13.87 -28.19
CA ILE A 528 9.82 12.60 -27.46
C ILE A 528 9.28 12.83 -26.05
N ALA A 529 9.89 13.72 -25.28
CA ALA A 529 9.46 14.00 -23.92
C ALA A 529 8.00 14.48 -23.88
N GLY A 530 7.62 15.39 -24.78
CA GLY A 530 6.24 15.90 -24.87
C GLY A 530 5.22 14.86 -25.33
N ALA A 531 5.57 13.96 -26.25
CA ALA A 531 4.66 12.88 -26.66
C ALA A 531 4.44 11.88 -25.51
N VAL A 532 5.51 11.51 -24.80
CA VAL A 532 5.42 10.60 -23.66
C VAL A 532 4.68 11.24 -22.50
N TYR A 533 4.92 12.52 -22.18
CA TYR A 533 4.21 13.25 -21.14
C TYR A 533 2.68 13.20 -21.35
N ASP A 534 2.22 13.59 -22.54
CA ASP A 534 0.79 13.55 -22.89
C ASP A 534 0.24 12.12 -22.87
N GLY A 535 1.03 11.15 -23.36
CA GLY A 535 0.64 9.75 -23.43
C GLY A 535 0.47 9.13 -22.05
N VAL A 536 1.40 9.39 -21.13
CA VAL A 536 1.34 8.93 -19.74
C VAL A 536 0.16 9.58 -19.02
N LYS A 537 -0.04 10.90 -19.10
CA LYS A 537 -1.20 11.55 -18.47
C LYS A 537 -2.52 10.96 -18.96
N LYS A 538 -2.67 10.80 -20.27
CA LYS A 538 -3.89 10.24 -20.86
C LYS A 538 -4.08 8.77 -20.51
N ALA A 539 -3.03 7.96 -20.50
CA ALA A 539 -3.10 6.55 -20.15
C ALA A 539 -3.45 6.36 -18.67
N VAL A 540 -2.84 7.15 -17.77
CA VAL A 540 -3.17 7.17 -16.34
C VAL A 540 -4.62 7.63 -16.11
N PHE A 541 -5.12 8.61 -16.86
CA PHE A 541 -6.54 8.97 -16.81
C PHE A 541 -7.45 7.83 -17.24
N LEU A 542 -7.21 7.18 -18.38
CA LEU A 542 -8.05 6.09 -18.86
C LEU A 542 -7.97 4.85 -17.96
N GLN A 543 -6.78 4.50 -17.47
CA GLN A 543 -6.54 3.33 -16.62
C GLN A 543 -6.96 3.55 -15.18
N ASN A 544 -6.59 4.69 -14.61
CA ASN A 544 -6.69 4.97 -13.20
C ASN A 544 -7.66 6.08 -12.85
N GLY A 545 -8.26 6.78 -13.81
CA GLY A 545 -9.06 7.98 -13.55
C GLY A 545 -8.33 8.92 -12.62
N ILE A 546 -7.06 9.21 -12.89
CA ILE A 546 -6.34 10.24 -12.17
C ILE A 546 -6.17 11.41 -13.12
N THR A 547 -6.67 12.56 -12.69
CA THR A 547 -6.58 13.86 -13.36
C THR A 547 -5.64 14.76 -12.56
N ASP A 548 -5.22 15.87 -13.16
CA ASP A 548 -4.52 16.96 -12.46
C ASP A 548 -5.42 17.62 -11.40
N HIS A 549 -6.73 17.65 -11.63
CA HIS A 549 -7.72 18.16 -10.70
C HIS A 549 -8.47 17.02 -10.00
N ARG A 550 -8.04 16.69 -8.77
CA ARG A 550 -8.72 15.72 -7.90
C ARG A 550 -9.25 16.41 -6.65
N ASN A 551 -10.40 15.94 -6.17
CA ASN A 551 -10.95 16.46 -4.93
C ASN A 551 -10.14 15.98 -3.70
N VAL A 552 -10.30 16.69 -2.59
CA VAL A 552 -9.59 16.40 -1.34
C VAL A 552 -9.77 14.95 -0.86
N PHE A 553 -10.95 14.35 -1.02
CA PHE A 553 -11.22 12.98 -0.57
C PHE A 553 -10.40 11.96 -1.36
N GLN A 554 -10.29 12.12 -2.68
CA GLN A 554 -9.43 11.27 -3.52
C GLN A 554 -7.96 11.40 -3.09
N ARG A 555 -7.47 12.62 -2.85
CA ARG A 555 -6.08 12.83 -2.42
C ARG A 555 -5.78 12.28 -1.02
N LEU A 556 -6.79 12.26 -0.14
CA LEU A 556 -6.71 11.61 1.16
C LEU A 556 -6.66 10.08 1.03
N GLU A 557 -7.51 9.49 0.19
CA GLU A 557 -7.55 8.05 -0.08
C GLU A 557 -6.22 7.54 -0.66
N GLU A 558 -5.68 8.25 -1.65
CA GLU A 558 -4.36 7.97 -2.26
C GLU A 558 -3.20 8.03 -1.27
N ARG A 559 -3.36 8.77 -0.16
CA ARG A 559 -2.40 8.89 0.95
C ARG A 559 -2.73 7.95 2.12
N HIS A 560 -3.75 7.11 1.98
CA HIS A 560 -4.29 6.22 3.01
C HIS A 560 -4.70 6.94 4.30
N ILE A 561 -5.23 8.15 4.18
CA ILE A 561 -5.77 8.93 5.28
C ILE A 561 -7.29 8.73 5.34
N SER A 562 -7.76 8.05 6.39
CA SER A 562 -9.19 7.82 6.64
C SER A 562 -9.72 8.82 7.66
N LEU A 563 -10.76 9.58 7.29
CA LEU A 563 -11.44 10.51 8.21
C LEU A 563 -12.02 9.80 9.43
N HIS A 564 -12.52 8.57 9.26
CA HIS A 564 -12.97 7.75 10.39
C HIS A 564 -11.82 7.42 11.35
N THR A 565 -10.64 7.09 10.84
CA THR A 565 -9.47 6.83 11.70
C THR A 565 -9.03 8.11 12.43
N LEU A 566 -9.11 9.27 11.78
CA LEU A 566 -8.86 10.56 12.42
C LEU A 566 -9.88 10.87 13.53
N ALA A 567 -11.15 10.55 13.31
CA ALA A 567 -12.23 10.78 14.27
C ALA A 567 -12.19 9.87 15.51
N LYS A 568 -11.56 8.68 15.45
CA LYS A 568 -11.59 7.70 16.56
C LYS A 568 -11.11 8.21 17.91
N SER A 569 -10.16 9.15 17.94
CA SER A 569 -9.59 9.64 19.20
C SER A 569 -10.45 10.70 19.90
N SER A 570 -11.42 11.29 19.17
CA SER A 570 -12.34 12.31 19.68
C SER A 570 -13.71 11.76 20.08
N ASP A 571 -14.03 10.50 19.77
CA ASP A 571 -15.31 9.86 20.15
C ASP A 571 -15.36 9.42 21.64
N CYS A 572 -14.49 9.99 22.48
CA CYS A 572 -14.44 9.75 23.91
C CYS A 572 -15.59 10.50 24.61
N GLN A 573 -16.63 9.76 25.04
CA GLN A 573 -17.71 9.99 26.04
C GLN A 573 -18.35 11.39 26.27
N CYS A 574 -17.88 12.49 25.70
CA CYS A 574 -18.34 13.85 25.96
C CYS A 574 -19.24 14.42 24.84
N SER A 575 -19.21 13.84 23.63
CA SER A 575 -19.88 14.38 22.43
C SER A 575 -20.96 13.45 21.86
N LYS A 576 -21.66 12.69 22.71
CA LYS A 576 -22.80 11.87 22.26
C LYS A 576 -24.08 12.70 22.15
N THR A 577 -24.17 13.59 21.18
CA THR A 577 -25.46 13.75 20.50
C THR A 577 -25.64 12.50 19.65
N LYS A 578 -26.82 11.88 19.68
CA LYS A 578 -27.09 10.58 19.02
C LYS A 578 -26.91 10.60 17.48
N ASP A 579 -26.62 11.77 16.89
CA ASP A 579 -26.83 12.01 15.47
C ASP A 579 -25.63 12.55 14.65
N SER A 580 -24.46 12.89 15.25
CA SER A 580 -23.26 13.29 14.47
C SER A 580 -21.94 12.75 15.04
N THR A 581 -21.18 11.98 14.25
CA THR A 581 -19.80 11.58 14.60
C THR A 581 -18.78 12.62 14.13
N MET A 582 -17.61 12.73 14.76
CA MET A 582 -16.54 13.63 14.30
C MET A 582 -16.16 13.40 12.82
N ALA A 583 -16.23 12.15 12.35
CA ALA A 583 -15.95 11.81 10.95
C ALA A 583 -16.95 12.49 9.99
N SER A 584 -18.25 12.46 10.33
CA SER A 584 -19.30 13.10 9.54
C SER A 584 -19.14 14.62 9.48
N GLU A 585 -18.72 15.26 10.58
CA GLU A 585 -18.44 16.70 10.60
C GLU A 585 -17.21 17.08 9.79
N LEU A 586 -16.14 16.28 9.86
CA LEU A 586 -14.97 16.45 9.00
C LEU A 586 -15.35 16.31 7.52
N GLU A 587 -16.14 15.30 7.15
CA GLU A 587 -16.67 15.14 5.80
C GLU A 587 -17.45 16.37 5.34
N ARG A 588 -18.35 16.89 6.19
CA ARG A 588 -19.14 18.09 5.90
C ARG A 588 -18.27 19.33 5.67
N LEU A 589 -17.26 19.56 6.52
CA LEU A 589 -16.33 20.67 6.32
C LEU A 589 -15.56 20.52 4.99
N LEU A 590 -15.06 19.31 4.69
CA LEU A 590 -14.28 19.06 3.48
C LEU A 590 -15.10 19.09 2.18
N LEU A 591 -16.44 19.07 2.25
CA LEU A 591 -17.29 19.38 1.10
C LEU A 591 -17.28 20.87 0.74
N MET A 592 -16.86 21.76 1.65
CA MET A 592 -16.78 23.20 1.41
C MET A 592 -15.39 23.58 0.87
N PRO A 593 -15.30 24.31 -0.27
CA PRO A 593 -14.03 24.60 -0.94
C PRO A 593 -12.96 25.25 -0.06
N GLN A 594 -13.38 26.12 0.86
CA GLN A 594 -12.47 26.84 1.76
C GLN A 594 -11.73 25.93 2.76
N TYR A 595 -12.33 24.83 3.20
CA TYR A 595 -11.70 23.90 4.15
C TYR A 595 -10.90 22.84 3.40
N ALA A 596 -11.45 22.32 2.29
CA ALA A 596 -10.74 21.44 1.36
C ALA A 596 -9.43 22.10 0.87
N GLY A 597 -9.48 23.37 0.50
CA GLY A 597 -8.32 24.13 0.03
C GLY A 597 -7.21 24.30 1.06
N VAL A 598 -7.50 24.27 2.37
CA VAL A 598 -6.45 24.29 3.41
C VAL A 598 -5.76 22.92 3.50
N VAL A 599 -6.51 21.81 3.39
CA VAL A 599 -5.93 20.46 3.32
C VAL A 599 -5.08 20.30 2.07
N GLU A 600 -5.50 20.85 0.93
CA GLU A 600 -4.72 20.85 -0.31
C GLU A 600 -3.40 21.63 -0.19
N GLN A 601 -3.43 22.78 0.48
CA GLN A 601 -2.21 23.53 0.83
C GLN A 601 -1.30 22.71 1.75
N ALA A 602 -1.89 22.01 2.73
CA ALA A 602 -1.14 21.14 3.62
C ALA A 602 -0.40 20.03 2.84
N PHE A 603 -1.04 19.41 1.84
CA PHE A 603 -0.36 18.42 0.98
C PHE A 603 0.88 19.00 0.29
N ALA A 604 0.76 20.18 -0.32
CA ALA A 604 1.88 20.84 -0.99
C ALA A 604 3.02 21.18 -0.01
N LEU A 605 2.69 21.62 1.20
CA LEU A 605 3.66 21.88 2.27
C LEU A 605 4.34 20.60 2.75
N CYS A 606 3.61 19.49 2.89
CA CYS A 606 4.18 18.20 3.25
C CYS A 606 5.28 17.79 2.25
N ASP A 607 4.98 17.87 0.95
CA ASP A 607 5.93 17.52 -0.10
C ASP A 607 7.14 18.47 -0.11
N ALA A 608 6.94 19.78 0.11
CA ALA A 608 8.03 20.74 0.19
C ALA A 608 8.91 20.56 1.43
N MET A 609 8.33 20.18 2.57
CA MET A 609 9.07 19.86 3.80
C MET A 609 9.85 18.57 3.68
N GLU A 610 9.27 17.52 3.09
CA GLU A 610 9.95 16.26 2.81
C GLU A 610 11.22 16.49 1.96
N ARG A 611 11.13 17.40 0.98
CA ARG A 611 12.26 17.85 0.15
C ARG A 611 13.21 18.84 0.84
N GLY A 612 12.92 19.27 2.07
CA GLY A 612 13.70 20.26 2.81
C GLY A 612 13.63 21.70 2.27
N GLN A 613 12.68 21.99 1.37
CA GLN A 613 12.45 23.31 0.77
C GLN A 613 11.77 24.27 1.76
N ILE A 614 10.98 23.73 2.69
CA ILE A 614 10.32 24.47 3.77
C ILE A 614 10.77 23.88 5.10
N LYS A 615 11.16 24.75 6.04
CA LYS A 615 11.63 24.34 7.38
C LYS A 615 10.86 24.99 8.54
N ASN A 616 10.13 26.07 8.27
CA ASN A 616 9.41 26.85 9.27
C ASN A 616 7.93 26.91 8.91
N LEU A 617 7.07 26.39 9.79
CA LEU A 617 5.61 26.37 9.63
C LEU A 617 4.88 27.42 10.46
N SER A 618 5.56 28.36 11.11
CA SER A 618 4.93 29.37 12.00
C SER A 618 3.74 30.07 11.36
N ALA A 619 3.88 30.58 10.14
CA ALA A 619 2.80 31.23 9.39
C ALA A 619 1.62 30.27 9.13
N PHE A 620 1.91 29.01 8.77
CA PHE A 620 0.88 28.00 8.54
C PHE A 620 0.20 27.55 9.84
N SER A 621 0.93 27.50 10.95
CA SER A 621 0.38 27.22 12.28
C SER A 621 -0.60 28.33 12.71
N SER A 622 -0.25 29.61 12.49
CA SER A 622 -1.18 30.71 12.73
C SER A 622 -2.44 30.63 11.86
N LEU A 623 -2.30 30.19 10.59
CA LEU A 623 -3.45 29.93 9.71
C LEU A 623 -4.33 28.81 10.27
N ALA A 624 -3.74 27.71 10.77
CA ALA A 624 -4.45 26.60 11.37
C ALA A 624 -5.23 27.03 12.64
N VAL A 625 -4.64 27.85 13.51
CA VAL A 625 -5.35 28.42 14.67
C VAL A 625 -6.54 29.28 14.23
N ASN A 626 -6.36 30.14 13.24
CA ASN A 626 -7.46 30.95 12.71
C ASN A 626 -8.55 30.11 12.04
N LEU A 627 -8.20 28.98 11.43
CA LEU A 627 -9.16 28.03 10.88
C LEU A 627 -10.05 27.44 11.98
N ALA A 628 -9.45 27.02 13.10
CA ALA A 628 -10.19 26.51 14.25
C ALA A 628 -11.16 27.56 14.81
N ARG A 629 -10.70 28.82 15.00
CA ARG A 629 -11.54 29.96 15.42
C ARG A 629 -12.73 30.19 14.49
N LYS A 630 -12.50 30.09 13.18
CA LYS A 630 -13.54 30.29 12.16
C LYS A 630 -14.62 29.21 12.24
N ILE A 631 -14.23 27.96 12.49
CA ILE A 631 -15.16 26.83 12.61
C ILE A 631 -15.93 26.92 13.93
N SER A 632 -15.25 27.17 15.04
CA SER A 632 -15.86 27.24 16.37
C SER A 632 -16.71 28.49 16.61
N LYS A 633 -16.47 29.55 15.81
CA LYS A 633 -17.00 30.92 16.05
C LYS A 633 -16.63 31.45 17.45
N ALA A 634 -15.55 30.95 18.04
CA ALA A 634 -15.08 31.28 19.38
C ALA A 634 -13.56 31.43 19.42
N PRO A 635 -13.00 32.07 20.47
CA PRO A 635 -11.55 32.14 20.66
C PRO A 635 -10.94 30.75 20.80
N VAL A 636 -9.89 30.49 20.03
CA VAL A 636 -9.06 29.28 20.09
C VAL A 636 -7.61 29.75 20.02
N ASP A 637 -6.83 29.57 21.09
CA ASP A 637 -5.43 30.02 21.13
C ASP A 637 -4.44 28.86 20.98
N VAL A 638 -4.87 27.65 21.33
CA VAL A 638 -4.06 26.43 21.24
C VAL A 638 -4.88 25.35 20.57
N LEU A 639 -4.28 24.67 19.59
CA LEU A 639 -4.89 23.53 18.93
C LEU A 639 -4.76 22.29 19.81
N THR A 640 -5.84 21.52 19.91
CA THR A 640 -5.84 20.22 20.59
C THR A 640 -5.04 19.21 19.77
N ASP A 641 -4.09 18.51 20.40
CA ASP A 641 -3.30 17.48 19.72
C ASP A 641 -3.98 16.11 19.80
N PHE A 642 -4.76 15.77 18.76
CA PHE A 642 -5.48 14.51 18.71
C PHE A 642 -4.54 13.33 18.43
N ALA A 643 -4.67 12.25 19.20
CA ALA A 643 -3.78 11.09 19.09
C ALA A 643 -3.78 10.46 17.67
N SER A 644 -4.93 10.52 17.00
CA SER A 644 -5.13 9.98 15.66
C SER A 644 -4.37 10.72 14.55
N THR A 645 -3.93 11.97 14.77
CA THR A 645 -3.17 12.74 13.77
C THR A 645 -1.66 12.62 13.93
N ARG A 646 -1.17 11.99 15.01
CA ARG A 646 0.26 11.93 15.35
C ARG A 646 1.15 11.29 14.29
N SER A 647 0.60 10.38 13.47
CA SER A 647 1.32 9.72 12.38
C SER A 647 1.28 10.52 11.07
N LEU A 648 0.53 11.62 10.99
CA LEU A 648 0.48 12.47 9.80
C LEU A 648 1.72 13.38 9.74
N PRO A 649 2.16 13.76 8.52
CA PRO A 649 3.16 14.80 8.36
C PRO A 649 2.68 16.12 8.97
N GLU A 650 3.61 16.92 9.48
CA GLU A 650 3.30 18.08 10.34
C GLU A 650 2.26 19.06 9.77
N PRO A 651 2.29 19.48 8.48
CA PRO A 651 1.25 20.35 7.94
C PRO A 651 -0.15 19.73 7.97
N LEU A 652 -0.27 18.43 7.65
CA LEU A 652 -1.54 17.72 7.72
C LEU A 652 -1.99 17.53 9.16
N LYS A 653 -1.06 17.21 10.07
CA LYS A 653 -1.33 17.14 11.51
C LYS A 653 -1.92 18.44 12.03
N LEU A 654 -1.27 19.58 11.78
CA LEU A 654 -1.75 20.91 12.17
C LEU A 654 -3.13 21.20 11.59
N THR A 655 -3.34 20.88 10.32
CA THR A 655 -4.62 21.13 9.63
C THR A 655 -5.75 20.31 10.25
N PHE A 656 -5.58 19.01 10.44
CA PHE A 656 -6.62 18.16 11.01
C PHE A 656 -6.84 18.41 12.49
N ASN A 657 -5.80 18.74 13.26
CA ASN A 657 -5.96 19.22 14.63
C ASN A 657 -6.79 20.51 14.66
N ALA A 658 -6.55 21.46 13.76
CA ALA A 658 -7.35 22.68 13.66
C ALA A 658 -8.82 22.42 13.30
N LEU A 659 -9.07 21.57 12.31
CA LEU A 659 -10.43 21.20 11.91
C LEU A 659 -11.19 20.55 13.08
N MET A 660 -10.57 19.58 13.74
CA MET A 660 -11.20 18.86 14.86
C MET A 660 -11.35 19.73 16.11
N THR A 661 -10.35 20.56 16.45
CA THR A 661 -10.49 21.54 17.55
C THR A 661 -11.64 22.50 17.28
N GLY A 662 -11.76 23.00 16.04
CA GLY A 662 -12.88 23.85 15.65
C GLY A 662 -14.23 23.17 15.86
N ILE A 663 -14.38 21.90 15.45
CA ILE A 663 -15.60 21.10 15.64
C ILE A 663 -15.88 20.85 17.13
N THR A 664 -14.89 20.40 17.90
CA THR A 664 -15.09 20.10 19.33
C THR A 664 -15.48 21.35 20.10
N THR A 665 -14.80 22.48 19.87
CA THR A 665 -15.13 23.74 20.56
C THR A 665 -16.51 24.25 20.17
N LEU A 666 -16.95 24.06 18.91
CA LEU A 666 -18.31 24.41 18.50
C LEU A 666 -19.36 23.62 19.29
N HIS A 667 -19.14 22.31 19.47
CA HIS A 667 -20.04 21.42 20.19
C HIS A 667 -20.03 21.68 21.70
N ASP A 668 -18.86 21.93 22.30
CA ASP A 668 -18.73 22.27 23.73
C ASP A 668 -19.47 23.57 24.09
N LEU A 669 -19.61 24.49 23.13
CA LEU A 669 -20.35 25.75 23.28
C LEU A 669 -21.85 25.62 23.00
N SER A 670 -22.30 24.52 22.39
CA SER A 670 -23.68 24.33 21.93
C SER A 670 -24.23 22.92 22.23
N PRO A 671 -24.29 22.47 23.51
CA PRO A 671 -24.86 21.15 23.80
C PRO A 671 -26.38 21.07 23.52
N ASP A 672 -27.11 22.19 23.48
CA ASP A 672 -28.56 22.26 23.21
C ASP A 672 -28.95 23.58 22.48
N LEU A 673 -28.76 23.68 21.16
CA LEU A 673 -29.33 24.78 20.38
C LEU A 673 -30.16 24.24 19.21
N ASP A 674 -31.45 24.07 19.49
CA ASP A 674 -32.51 24.17 18.49
C ASP A 674 -32.41 25.51 17.75
N GLU A 675 -32.83 25.49 16.47
CA GLU A 675 -32.65 26.47 15.39
C GLU A 675 -33.15 27.93 15.60
N LYS A 676 -33.33 28.42 16.82
CA LYS A 676 -33.87 29.77 17.07
C LYS A 676 -33.16 30.50 18.20
N GLU A 677 -31.97 31.03 17.95
CA GLU A 677 -31.50 32.30 18.56
C GLU A 677 -30.09 32.67 18.06
N ILE A 678 -30.00 33.18 16.83
CA ILE A 678 -28.85 33.98 16.38
C ILE A 678 -29.34 35.40 16.17
N LYS A 679 -29.66 36.10 17.26
CA LYS A 679 -29.71 37.57 17.29
C LYS A 679 -29.32 38.08 18.69
N SER A 680 -28.32 38.95 18.70
CA SER A 680 -27.86 39.81 19.80
C SER A 680 -26.89 39.17 20.81
N LYS A 681 -25.59 39.51 20.70
CA LYS A 681 -25.00 40.63 21.45
C LYS A 681 -23.48 40.66 21.22
N ASP A 682 -23.06 41.66 20.46
CA ASP A 682 -21.69 42.18 20.51
C ASP A 682 -21.53 43.11 21.73
N GLN A 683 -20.27 43.19 22.20
CA GLN A 683 -19.60 44.24 22.99
C GLN A 683 -19.22 43.99 24.47
N ALA A 684 -17.91 44.16 24.68
CA ALA A 684 -17.13 44.65 25.84
C ALA A 684 -16.26 43.57 26.54
N MET A 685 -14.93 43.46 26.36
CA MET A 685 -13.74 44.32 26.63
C MET A 685 -13.11 44.28 28.06
N ILE A 686 -11.89 43.68 28.12
CA ILE A 686 -10.60 44.01 28.80
C ILE A 686 -10.45 44.03 30.36
N THR A 687 -9.45 43.29 30.92
CA THR A 687 -8.19 43.77 31.61
C THR A 687 -7.58 42.85 32.72
N ASN A 688 -6.28 42.52 32.54
CA ASN A 688 -5.11 42.53 33.47
C ASN A 688 -5.06 41.68 34.77
N ASP A 689 -3.93 41.30 35.41
CA ASP A 689 -2.46 41.49 35.27
C ASP A 689 -1.66 40.48 36.14
N ILE A 690 -0.31 40.58 36.09
CA ILE A 690 0.82 39.73 36.54
C ILE A 690 1.31 39.91 38.02
N SER A 691 2.10 38.93 38.55
CA SER A 691 3.34 39.03 39.44
C SER A 691 3.35 38.06 40.66
N SER A 692 4.31 37.10 40.86
CA SER A 692 5.73 37.13 41.37
C SER A 692 5.87 37.56 42.86
N ALA A 693 6.74 37.08 43.77
CA ALA A 693 7.80 36.06 43.92
C ALA A 693 8.25 36.04 45.42
N ASP A 694 9.35 35.32 45.73
CA ASP A 694 10.24 35.37 46.93
C ASP A 694 9.90 34.56 48.22
N THR A 695 10.82 34.02 49.04
CA THR A 695 12.27 33.67 49.05
C THR A 695 12.55 32.92 50.38
N GLY A 696 13.68 32.19 50.52
CA GLY A 696 14.37 32.01 51.81
C GLY A 696 14.83 30.59 52.21
N ALA A 697 16.14 30.42 52.42
CA ALA A 697 16.90 29.16 52.53
C ALA A 697 17.34 28.77 53.97
N ALA A 698 17.75 27.50 54.20
CA ALA A 698 19.12 27.07 54.58
C ALA A 698 19.22 25.63 55.18
N MET A 699 20.19 24.85 54.64
CA MET A 699 21.09 23.77 55.15
C MET A 699 20.75 22.94 56.42
N GLU A 700 21.04 21.63 56.56
CA GLU A 700 22.29 20.91 56.24
C GLU A 700 22.15 19.35 56.30
N ASN A 701 22.99 18.65 55.50
CA ASN A 701 23.59 17.30 55.67
C ASN A 701 22.89 15.96 55.32
N SER A 702 23.75 15.05 54.78
CA SER A 702 23.58 13.62 54.42
C SER A 702 23.12 13.27 52.99
N SER A 703 24.01 13.41 51.98
CA SER A 703 23.73 12.97 50.60
C SER A 703 23.88 11.45 50.43
N THR A 704 22.86 10.71 50.86
CA THR A 704 22.45 9.53 50.09
C THR A 704 21.88 10.09 48.78
N GLU A 705 22.50 9.81 47.62
CA GLU A 705 21.90 10.26 46.35
C GLU A 705 20.45 9.71 46.31
N PRO A 706 19.44 10.58 46.13
CA PRO A 706 18.06 10.14 46.14
C PRO A 706 17.86 9.12 45.02
N MET A 707 17.25 7.99 45.36
CA MET A 707 16.98 6.90 44.42
C MET A 707 16.21 7.46 43.21
N PRO A 708 16.74 7.34 41.98
CA PRO A 708 16.06 7.88 40.81
C PRO A 708 14.74 7.14 40.59
N ARG A 709 13.63 7.88 40.56
CA ARG A 709 12.26 7.35 40.40
C ARG A 709 11.72 7.58 38.98
N ARG A 710 12.30 8.55 38.26
CA ARG A 710 11.88 8.99 36.93
C ARG A 710 12.98 8.74 35.90
N ILE A 711 13.08 7.50 35.44
CA ILE A 711 14.16 7.04 34.55
C ILE A 711 13.69 7.09 33.10
N ILE A 712 14.56 7.55 32.21
CA ILE A 712 14.38 7.47 30.76
C ILE A 712 15.49 6.62 30.14
N SER A 713 15.12 5.70 29.24
CA SER A 713 16.07 4.79 28.57
C SER A 713 16.19 5.09 27.09
N LEU A 714 17.40 5.39 26.60
CA LEU A 714 17.66 5.68 25.19
C LEU A 714 18.18 4.46 24.41
N GLY A 715 17.78 3.24 24.80
CA GLY A 715 18.03 2.04 24.00
C GLY A 715 17.52 0.71 24.57
N PRO A 716 17.27 -0.31 23.71
CA PRO A 716 16.58 -1.55 24.07
C PRO A 716 17.31 -2.39 25.12
N VAL A 717 18.65 -2.49 25.03
CA VAL A 717 19.44 -3.25 26.01
C VAL A 717 19.34 -2.64 27.41
N LEU A 718 19.34 -1.30 27.50
CA LEU A 718 19.18 -0.58 28.76
C LEU A 718 17.78 -0.82 29.32
N THR A 719 16.75 -0.65 28.50
CA THR A 719 15.34 -0.92 28.88
C THR A 719 15.15 -2.35 29.38
N LYS A 720 15.63 -3.36 28.65
CA LYS A 720 15.55 -4.77 29.05
C LYS A 720 16.29 -5.04 30.36
N THR A 721 17.42 -4.39 30.58
CA THR A 721 18.18 -4.53 31.84
C THR A 721 17.44 -3.89 33.03
N ILE A 722 16.75 -2.76 32.82
CA ILE A 722 15.89 -2.15 33.86
C ILE A 722 14.76 -3.10 34.27
N TYR A 723 14.08 -3.71 33.29
CA TYR A 723 13.04 -4.72 33.56
C TYR A 723 13.61 -5.95 34.27
N LEU A 724 14.77 -6.44 33.84
CA LEU A 724 15.45 -7.58 34.45
C LEU A 724 15.81 -7.30 35.93
N LEU A 725 16.22 -6.07 36.24
CA LEU A 725 16.47 -5.63 37.62
C LEU A 725 15.18 -5.34 38.40
N GLY A 726 14.00 -5.45 37.79
CA GLY A 726 12.69 -5.20 38.41
C GLY A 726 12.44 -3.73 38.75
N ALA A 727 13.04 -2.81 37.99
CA ALA A 727 12.85 -1.37 38.14
C ALA A 727 11.98 -0.78 37.02
N GLY A 728 11.19 -1.61 36.32
CA GLY A 728 10.34 -1.20 35.19
C GLY A 728 9.28 -0.15 35.55
N ASP A 729 8.81 -0.11 36.80
CA ASP A 729 7.86 0.91 37.28
C ASP A 729 8.47 2.30 37.33
N ARG A 730 9.81 2.41 37.43
CA ARG A 730 10.54 3.68 37.45
C ARG A 730 10.88 4.19 36.05
N LEU A 731 10.62 3.40 35.01
CA LEU A 731 10.81 3.80 33.62
C LEU A 731 9.62 4.67 33.18
N LEU A 732 9.87 5.92 32.82
CA LEU A 732 8.86 6.85 32.29
C LEU A 732 8.69 6.72 30.78
N ALA A 733 9.82 6.62 30.09
CA ALA A 733 9.89 6.71 28.65
C ALA A 733 11.09 5.96 28.10
N ASP A 734 10.95 5.49 26.86
CA ASP A 734 12.01 4.81 26.12
C ASP A 734 11.93 5.07 24.61
N THR A 735 12.78 4.39 23.83
CA THR A 735 12.83 4.57 22.38
C THR A 735 11.79 3.73 21.65
N THR A 736 11.49 4.07 20.41
CA THR A 736 10.59 3.31 19.52
C THR A 736 11.06 1.87 19.23
N TYR A 737 12.30 1.51 19.60
CA TYR A 737 12.86 0.15 19.47
C TYR A 737 12.79 -0.66 20.77
N CYS A 738 12.11 -0.13 21.79
CA CYS A 738 11.94 -0.79 23.07
C CYS A 738 10.52 -1.36 23.18
N ASP A 739 10.43 -2.68 23.32
CA ASP A 739 9.18 -3.36 23.60
C ASP A 739 8.89 -3.37 25.10
N ASP A 740 7.64 -3.07 25.44
CA ASP A 740 7.14 -3.15 26.80
C ASP A 740 6.70 -4.59 27.11
N PRO A 741 6.97 -5.13 28.31
CA PRO A 741 6.46 -6.43 28.71
C PRO A 741 4.92 -6.47 28.64
N PRO A 742 4.30 -7.61 28.26
CA PRO A 742 2.85 -7.70 28.06
C PRO A 742 1.98 -7.29 29.25
N ASN A 743 2.56 -7.36 30.46
CA ASN A 743 1.87 -7.09 31.73
C ASN A 743 2.13 -5.66 32.24
N MET A 744 2.69 -4.76 31.42
CA MET A 744 3.02 -3.40 31.80
C MET A 744 2.30 -2.39 30.91
N ALA A 745 1.87 -1.27 31.48
CA ALA A 745 1.36 -0.15 30.72
C ALA A 745 2.44 0.37 29.75
N PRO A 746 2.07 0.72 28.50
CA PRO A 746 3.02 1.16 27.50
C PRO A 746 3.75 2.43 27.96
N LYS A 747 5.07 2.49 27.73
CA LYS A 747 5.89 3.64 28.10
C LYS A 747 5.88 4.69 27.01
N GLU A 748 6.02 5.95 27.42
CA GLU A 748 6.05 7.08 26.50
C GLU A 748 7.24 6.94 25.53
N LYS A 749 7.01 7.00 24.21
CA LYS A 749 8.10 6.86 23.23
C LYS A 749 8.72 8.22 22.90
N ILE A 750 10.03 8.37 23.09
CA ILE A 750 10.77 9.64 23.00
C ILE A 750 11.72 9.73 21.79
N GLY A 751 11.48 8.90 20.76
CA GLY A 751 12.22 8.94 19.50
C GLY A 751 12.97 7.64 19.19
N SER A 752 13.83 7.67 18.17
CA SER A 752 14.63 6.54 17.71
C SER A 752 15.94 6.40 18.48
N LEU A 753 16.72 5.35 18.20
CA LEU A 753 18.06 5.16 18.79
C LEU A 753 19.07 6.27 18.47
N ILE A 754 18.84 7.03 17.37
CA ILE A 754 19.77 8.05 16.86
C ILE A 754 19.18 9.46 17.00
N GLN A 755 17.85 9.58 16.93
CA GLN A 755 17.14 10.85 17.02
C GLN A 755 16.11 10.79 18.16
N VAL A 756 16.53 11.30 19.31
CA VAL A 756 15.69 11.44 20.50
C VAL A 756 15.09 12.85 20.58
N ASN A 757 13.86 12.95 21.06
CA ASN A 757 13.15 14.20 21.26
C ASN A 757 13.56 14.82 22.61
N VAL A 758 14.54 15.73 22.55
CA VAL A 758 15.15 16.37 23.71
C VAL A 758 14.14 17.22 24.49
N GLU A 759 13.28 17.98 23.81
CA GLU A 759 12.24 18.80 24.46
C GLU A 759 11.24 17.95 25.25
N LYS A 760 10.84 16.80 24.68
CA LYS A 760 9.98 15.84 25.35
C LYS A 760 10.65 15.21 26.56
N ILE A 761 11.93 14.83 26.44
CA ILE A 761 12.72 14.34 27.59
C ILE A 761 12.74 15.40 28.70
N ILE A 762 12.98 16.67 28.39
CA ILE A 762 12.97 17.77 29.36
C ILE A 762 11.58 17.94 30.00
N SER A 763 10.51 17.90 29.20
CA SER A 763 9.12 18.06 29.69
C SER A 763 8.70 16.98 30.68
N LEU A 764 9.27 15.78 30.55
CA LEU A 764 9.01 14.65 31.44
C LEU A 764 9.74 14.77 32.78
N LYS A 765 10.61 15.79 32.97
CA LYS A 765 11.37 16.05 34.20
C LYS A 765 11.98 14.76 34.79
N PRO A 766 12.88 14.08 34.05
CA PRO A 766 13.51 12.84 34.51
C PRO A 766 14.58 13.12 35.56
N ASP A 767 14.75 12.18 36.48
CA ASP A 767 15.85 12.20 37.47
C ASP A 767 17.14 11.61 36.85
N LEU A 768 16.99 10.74 35.84
CA LEU A 768 18.09 10.02 35.22
C LEU A 768 17.75 9.63 33.77
N VAL A 769 18.64 9.96 32.83
CA VAL A 769 18.58 9.51 31.44
C VAL A 769 19.74 8.56 31.16
N LEU A 770 19.44 7.35 30.68
CA LEU A 770 20.44 6.35 30.33
C LEU A 770 20.65 6.38 28.81
N ALA A 771 21.78 6.95 28.39
CA ALA A 771 22.10 7.14 26.98
C ALA A 771 22.81 5.90 26.41
N SER A 772 22.36 5.41 25.25
CA SER A 772 23.07 4.38 24.49
C SER A 772 24.23 4.97 23.69
N GLN A 773 25.16 4.13 23.22
CA GLN A 773 26.28 4.57 22.38
C GLN A 773 25.85 5.30 21.09
N PHE A 774 24.62 5.06 20.61
CA PHE A 774 24.08 5.69 19.39
C PHE A 774 23.46 7.07 19.65
N THR A 775 23.31 7.45 20.91
CA THR A 775 22.83 8.79 21.28
C THR A 775 23.92 9.82 20.95
N LYS A 776 23.57 10.87 20.20
CA LYS A 776 24.56 11.87 19.75
C LYS A 776 25.06 12.71 20.93
N GLU A 777 26.35 12.98 20.99
CA GLU A 777 26.94 13.83 22.05
C GLU A 777 26.24 15.19 22.18
N LYS A 778 25.82 15.79 21.06
CA LYS A 778 25.07 17.06 21.08
C LYS A 778 23.77 16.95 21.88
N GLN A 779 23.06 15.82 21.81
CA GLN A 779 21.82 15.61 22.55
C GLN A 779 22.09 15.41 24.04
N ILE A 780 23.17 14.70 24.38
CA ILE A 780 23.62 14.52 25.77
C ILE A 780 23.92 15.89 26.40
N ARG A 781 24.71 16.73 25.73
CA ARG A 781 25.07 18.07 26.22
C ARG A 781 23.86 18.97 26.43
N VAL A 782 22.88 18.93 25.53
CA VAL A 782 21.66 19.74 25.70
C VAL A 782 20.87 19.28 26.91
N LEU A 783 20.74 17.97 27.15
CA LEU A 783 20.05 17.47 28.34
C LEU A 783 20.77 17.86 29.64
N GLU A 784 22.11 17.78 29.66
CA GLU A 784 22.93 18.21 30.80
C GLU A 784 22.81 19.71 31.10
N GLN A 785 22.58 20.56 30.08
CA GLN A 785 22.33 22.01 30.25
C GLN A 785 21.02 22.35 30.96
N PHE A 786 20.09 21.40 31.06
CA PHE A 786 18.83 21.54 31.80
C PHE A 786 18.87 20.81 33.15
N ASP A 787 20.06 20.62 33.72
CA ASP A 787 20.31 19.94 35.00
C ASP A 787 19.80 18.49 35.04
N ILE A 788 19.63 17.84 33.90
CA ILE A 788 19.25 16.42 33.81
C ILE A 788 20.49 15.54 33.86
N LYS A 789 20.54 14.61 34.82
CA LYS A 789 21.63 13.63 34.92
C LYS A 789 21.56 12.62 33.76
N VAL A 790 22.50 12.72 32.82
CA VAL A 790 22.64 11.76 31.71
C VAL A 790 23.81 10.83 31.95
N VAL A 791 23.61 9.52 31.82
CA VAL A 791 24.67 8.52 31.98
C VAL A 791 24.84 7.71 30.69
N PRO A 792 25.98 7.85 29.98
CA PRO A 792 26.23 7.10 28.76
C PRO A 792 26.72 5.67 29.03
N PHE A 793 26.25 4.74 28.20
CA PHE A 793 26.66 3.33 28.16
C PHE A 793 27.26 3.00 26.79
N LYS A 794 28.47 2.43 26.81
CA LYS A 794 29.10 1.85 25.62
C LYS A 794 28.50 0.49 25.32
N ASN A 795 28.44 0.11 24.04
CA ASN A 795 28.07 -1.26 23.69
C ASN A 795 29.15 -2.22 24.21
N PRO A 796 28.75 -3.28 24.94
CA PRO A 796 29.70 -4.23 25.48
C PRO A 796 30.27 -5.11 24.36
N LYS A 797 31.55 -5.47 24.45
CA LYS A 797 32.21 -6.41 23.52
C LYS A 797 32.27 -7.83 24.06
N THR A 798 32.18 -8.00 25.39
CA THR A 798 32.34 -9.30 26.07
C THR A 798 31.19 -9.55 27.06
N PHE A 799 31.03 -10.81 27.47
CA PHE A 799 30.04 -11.19 28.49
C PHE A 799 30.31 -10.48 29.83
N GLU A 800 31.58 -10.31 30.16
CA GLU A 800 32.07 -9.61 31.35
C GLU A 800 31.70 -8.13 31.31
N GLU A 801 31.77 -7.49 30.14
CA GLU A 801 31.30 -6.11 29.94
C GLU A 801 29.77 -6.01 30.02
N ILE A 802 29.01 -7.00 29.53
CA ILE A 802 27.54 -7.07 29.73
C ILE A 802 27.23 -7.13 31.23
N CYS A 803 27.96 -7.98 31.98
CA CYS A 803 27.82 -8.08 33.43
C CYS A 803 28.24 -6.77 34.14
N ALA A 804 29.32 -6.13 33.69
CA ALA A 804 29.78 -4.87 34.25
C ALA A 804 28.78 -3.73 34.00
N ASN A 805 28.19 -3.64 32.81
CA ASN A 805 27.12 -2.70 32.49
C ASN A 805 25.87 -2.96 33.36
N THR A 806 25.51 -4.22 33.58
CA THR A 806 24.39 -4.59 34.46
C THR A 806 24.65 -4.19 35.91
N ARG A 807 25.87 -4.44 36.43
CA ARG A 807 26.31 -4.01 37.76
C ARG A 807 26.28 -2.49 37.91
N ARG A 808 26.80 -1.78 36.91
CA ARG A 808 26.82 -0.31 36.87
C ARG A 808 25.41 0.25 36.89
N LEU A 809 24.50 -0.31 36.10
CA LEU A 809 23.09 0.09 36.08
C LEU A 809 22.41 -0.23 37.42
N GLY A 810 22.67 -1.41 38.00
CA GLY A 810 22.18 -1.79 39.33
C GLY A 810 22.59 -0.82 40.43
N LYS A 811 23.84 -0.34 40.41
CA LYS A 811 24.33 0.69 41.32
C LYS A 811 23.61 2.03 41.12
N LEU A 812 23.42 2.45 39.87
CA LEU A 812 22.79 3.74 39.53
C LEU A 812 21.33 3.82 39.94
N ILE A 813 20.59 2.71 39.88
CA ILE A 813 19.15 2.67 40.24
C ILE A 813 18.91 2.06 41.63
N ASN A 814 19.98 1.86 42.40
CA ASN A 814 19.99 1.34 43.77
C ASN A 814 19.31 -0.04 43.93
N VAL A 815 19.74 -1.01 43.11
CA VAL A 815 19.32 -2.43 43.12
C VAL A 815 20.52 -3.38 42.97
N SER A 816 21.66 -3.01 43.57
CA SER A 816 22.94 -3.71 43.45
C SER A 816 22.87 -5.20 43.81
N ASP A 817 22.15 -5.57 44.87
CA ASP A 817 22.06 -6.96 45.32
C ASP A 817 21.41 -7.86 44.26
N LYS A 818 20.34 -7.38 43.63
CA LYS A 818 19.66 -8.09 42.55
C LYS A 818 20.53 -8.18 41.30
N ALA A 819 21.28 -7.13 40.98
CA ALA A 819 22.24 -7.15 39.89
C ALA A 819 23.33 -8.22 40.12
N GLU A 820 23.91 -8.29 41.31
CA GLU A 820 24.93 -9.32 41.63
C GLU A 820 24.35 -10.74 41.64
N GLN A 821 23.13 -10.94 42.15
CA GLN A 821 22.46 -12.24 42.08
C GLN A 821 22.30 -12.72 40.64
N ILE A 822 21.82 -11.85 39.74
CA ILE A 822 21.65 -12.16 38.32
C ILE A 822 22.99 -12.44 37.65
N ILE A 823 24.02 -11.65 37.93
CA ILE A 823 25.36 -11.83 37.35
C ILE A 823 25.97 -13.15 37.83
N LYS A 824 25.87 -13.46 39.13
CA LYS A 824 26.36 -14.72 39.70
C LYS A 824 25.68 -15.92 39.05
N LYS A 825 24.34 -15.86 38.88
CA LYS A 825 23.57 -16.90 38.19
C LYS A 825 24.03 -17.04 36.74
N ALA A 826 24.15 -15.94 36.00
CA ALA A 826 24.52 -15.96 34.60
C ALA A 826 25.93 -16.55 34.39
N ARG A 827 26.90 -16.16 35.23
CA ARG A 827 28.27 -16.70 35.20
C ARG A 827 28.30 -18.20 35.45
N ALA A 828 27.58 -18.67 36.48
CA ALA A 828 27.51 -20.10 36.78
C ALA A 828 26.97 -20.92 35.59
N GLU A 829 25.94 -20.41 34.90
CA GLU A 829 25.38 -21.07 33.73
C GLU A 829 26.33 -21.07 32.52
N VAL A 830 27.05 -19.97 32.25
CA VAL A 830 28.06 -19.94 31.19
C VAL A 830 29.19 -20.92 31.50
N THR A 831 29.71 -20.91 32.73
CA THR A 831 30.76 -21.85 33.16
C THR A 831 30.29 -23.30 33.05
N LYS A 832 29.02 -23.58 33.37
CA LYS A 832 28.43 -24.92 33.21
C LYS A 832 28.49 -25.36 31.74
N VAL A 833 28.04 -24.52 30.80
CA VAL A 833 28.11 -24.81 29.36
C VAL A 833 29.55 -25.05 28.92
N GLN A 834 30.48 -24.18 29.31
CA GLN A 834 31.89 -24.31 28.96
C GLN A 834 32.53 -25.61 29.50
N ASN A 835 32.22 -25.99 30.74
CA ASN A 835 32.72 -27.24 31.32
C ASN A 835 32.15 -28.47 30.60
N THR A 836 30.88 -28.42 30.15
CA THR A 836 30.27 -29.53 29.39
C THR A 836 30.92 -29.70 28.01
N ILE A 837 31.35 -28.62 27.37
CA ILE A 837 31.93 -28.67 26.01
C ILE A 837 33.46 -28.69 25.99
N ALA A 838 34.14 -28.55 27.13
CA ALA A 838 35.61 -28.39 27.21
C ALA A 838 36.41 -29.53 26.55
N ALA A 839 35.86 -30.75 26.53
CA ALA A 839 36.49 -31.93 25.93
C ALA A 839 36.15 -32.13 24.44
N LEU A 840 35.29 -31.28 23.85
CA LEU A 840 34.86 -31.41 22.47
C LEU A 840 35.73 -30.58 21.52
N PRO A 841 35.95 -31.06 20.28
CA PRO A 841 36.67 -30.29 19.28
C PRO A 841 35.86 -29.05 18.88
N PRO A 842 36.51 -27.88 18.73
CA PRO A 842 35.81 -26.66 18.35
C PRO A 842 35.32 -26.72 16.90
N LYS A 843 34.20 -26.06 16.62
CA LYS A 843 33.58 -26.00 15.28
C LYS A 843 33.79 -24.64 14.62
N LYS A 844 34.11 -24.60 13.33
CA LYS A 844 34.20 -23.35 12.56
C LYS A 844 32.80 -22.80 12.30
N VAL A 845 32.53 -21.59 12.76
CA VAL A 845 31.21 -20.94 12.69
C VAL A 845 31.29 -19.68 11.85
N PHE A 846 30.36 -19.56 10.90
CA PHE A 846 30.03 -18.29 10.27
C PHE A 846 28.70 -17.77 10.81
N ILE A 847 28.66 -16.52 11.26
CA ILE A 847 27.42 -15.86 11.66
C ILE A 847 27.09 -14.72 10.71
N GLN A 848 25.90 -14.76 10.11
CA GLN A 848 25.37 -13.75 9.22
C GLN A 848 24.40 -12.87 10.00
N ILE A 849 24.73 -11.58 10.14
CA ILE A 849 23.92 -10.57 10.85
C ILE A 849 23.29 -9.54 9.92
N GLY A 850 23.72 -9.46 8.65
CA GLY A 850 23.11 -8.58 7.64
C GLY A 850 23.17 -9.20 6.25
N ILE A 851 22.24 -8.79 5.38
CA ILE A 851 21.96 -9.47 4.10
C ILE A 851 22.54 -8.72 2.89
N LYS A 852 22.30 -7.41 2.80
CA LYS A 852 22.77 -6.55 1.69
C LYS A 852 23.28 -5.21 2.23
N PRO A 853 24.61 -5.05 2.41
CA PRO A 853 25.65 -6.04 2.14
C PRO A 853 25.66 -7.18 3.18
N LEU A 854 26.34 -8.29 2.84
CA LEU A 854 26.48 -9.43 3.74
C LEU A 854 27.35 -9.02 4.94
N HIS A 855 26.75 -8.93 6.13
CA HIS A 855 27.44 -8.55 7.35
C HIS A 855 27.63 -9.73 8.30
N THR A 856 28.75 -9.73 9.02
CA THR A 856 29.15 -10.72 10.03
C THR A 856 29.70 -10.05 11.27
N ALA A 857 29.92 -10.83 12.33
CA ALA A 857 30.46 -10.38 13.60
C ALA A 857 31.98 -10.60 13.66
N ASN A 858 32.74 -9.56 13.99
CA ASN A 858 34.17 -9.65 14.26
C ASN A 858 34.45 -9.65 15.78
N GLU A 859 35.72 -9.77 16.17
CA GLU A 859 36.18 -9.81 17.57
C GLU A 859 35.82 -8.55 18.40
N GLU A 860 35.42 -7.47 17.75
CA GLU A 860 34.99 -6.25 18.44
C GLU A 860 33.51 -6.25 18.84
N THR A 861 32.81 -7.38 18.64
CA THR A 861 31.38 -7.51 18.93
C THR A 861 31.10 -8.58 19.98
N PHE A 862 30.11 -8.37 20.84
CA PHE A 862 29.62 -9.42 21.76
C PHE A 862 29.06 -10.65 21.03
N VAL A 863 28.77 -10.54 19.72
CA VAL A 863 28.35 -11.67 18.88
C VAL A 863 29.51 -12.65 18.63
N HIS A 864 30.76 -12.18 18.61
CA HIS A 864 31.92 -13.06 18.64
C HIS A 864 31.98 -13.87 19.94
N GLU A 865 31.62 -13.25 21.06
CA GLU A 865 31.67 -13.90 22.38
C GLU A 865 30.62 -15.02 22.53
N PHE A 866 29.45 -14.87 21.91
CA PHE A 866 28.47 -15.95 21.80
C PHE A 866 29.06 -17.21 21.15
N ILE A 867 29.85 -17.05 20.08
CA ILE A 867 30.48 -18.16 19.37
C ILE A 867 31.58 -18.80 20.24
N ARG A 868 32.46 -17.99 20.81
CA ARG A 868 33.59 -18.46 21.63
C ARG A 868 33.15 -19.23 22.86
N LEU A 869 32.20 -18.69 23.61
CA LEU A 869 31.70 -19.31 24.85
C LEU A 869 30.85 -20.56 24.59
N SER A 870 30.40 -20.76 23.35
CA SER A 870 29.66 -21.95 22.92
C SER A 870 30.54 -23.06 22.32
N GLY A 871 31.87 -22.89 22.28
CA GLY A 871 32.80 -23.89 21.72
C GLY A 871 33.08 -23.72 20.22
N GLY A 872 32.70 -22.58 19.63
CA GLY A 872 32.93 -22.28 18.22
C GLY A 872 34.18 -21.45 17.98
N ILE A 873 34.72 -21.55 16.75
CA ILE A 873 35.74 -20.66 16.18
C ILE A 873 35.05 -19.78 15.15
N ASN A 874 35.00 -18.47 15.40
CA ASN A 874 34.43 -17.51 14.45
C ASN A 874 35.37 -17.31 13.26
N ILE A 875 34.94 -17.71 12.06
CA ILE A 875 35.75 -17.61 10.84
C ILE A 875 36.00 -16.16 10.37
N ALA A 876 35.22 -15.20 10.89
CA ALA A 876 35.30 -13.78 10.55
C ALA A 876 35.89 -12.92 11.69
N ALA A 877 36.51 -13.53 12.69
CA ALA A 877 37.02 -12.81 13.88
C ALA A 877 37.90 -11.61 13.54
N HIS A 878 38.80 -11.74 12.57
CA HIS A 878 39.78 -10.72 12.19
C HIS A 878 39.35 -9.81 11.03
N GLU A 879 38.06 -9.75 10.69
CA GLU A 879 37.56 -8.86 9.63
C GLU A 879 37.29 -7.45 10.19
N ASN A 880 37.91 -6.42 9.60
CA ASN A 880 37.85 -5.04 10.13
C ASN A 880 36.51 -4.33 9.89
N SER A 881 35.83 -4.64 8.77
CA SER A 881 34.64 -3.88 8.35
C SER A 881 33.31 -4.51 8.77
N GLY A 882 33.33 -5.74 9.27
CA GLY A 882 32.13 -6.57 9.46
C GLY A 882 31.37 -6.88 8.16
N VAL A 883 31.85 -6.43 6.99
CA VAL A 883 31.32 -6.84 5.68
C VAL A 883 32.13 -8.04 5.21
N TYR A 884 31.42 -9.08 4.78
CA TYR A 884 32.02 -10.35 4.38
C TYR A 884 31.50 -10.79 3.03
N SER A 885 32.30 -11.47 2.20
CA SER A 885 31.84 -11.97 0.90
C SER A 885 31.46 -13.45 1.00
N ARG A 886 30.44 -13.88 0.22
CA ARG A 886 30.04 -15.30 0.20
C ARG A 886 31.19 -16.20 -0.27
N GLU A 887 31.99 -15.73 -1.23
CA GLU A 887 33.19 -16.41 -1.70
C GLU A 887 34.21 -16.67 -0.58
N LYS A 888 34.44 -15.68 0.31
CA LYS A 888 35.30 -15.85 1.49
C LYS A 888 34.74 -16.92 2.43
N VAL A 889 33.42 -16.93 2.68
CA VAL A 889 32.76 -17.96 3.52
C VAL A 889 32.96 -19.35 2.91
N VAL A 890 32.66 -19.52 1.62
CA VAL A 890 32.81 -20.78 0.90
C VAL A 890 34.26 -21.28 0.98
N LYS A 891 35.24 -20.39 0.76
CA LYS A 891 36.67 -20.72 0.83
C LYS A 891 37.11 -21.15 2.22
N GLN A 892 36.58 -20.54 3.28
CA GLN A 892 36.92 -20.90 4.66
C GLN A 892 36.18 -22.14 5.16
N ASN A 893 35.11 -22.54 4.46
CA ASN A 893 34.34 -23.77 4.65
C ASN A 893 33.97 -24.03 6.12
N PRO A 894 33.07 -23.20 6.72
CA PRO A 894 32.63 -23.40 8.10
C PRO A 894 31.85 -24.71 8.27
N ASP A 895 31.93 -25.27 9.47
CA ASP A 895 31.15 -26.45 9.87
C ASP A 895 29.67 -26.10 10.08
N ILE A 896 29.36 -24.84 10.40
CA ILE A 896 28.01 -24.34 10.68
C ILE A 896 27.84 -22.90 10.20
N ILE A 897 26.63 -22.58 9.72
CA ILE A 897 26.20 -21.22 9.40
C ILE A 897 25.02 -20.84 10.28
N LEU A 898 25.14 -19.72 10.98
CA LEU A 898 24.10 -19.14 11.82
C LEU A 898 23.60 -17.85 11.17
N ILE A 899 22.30 -17.74 10.89
CA ILE A 899 21.70 -16.57 10.23
C ILE A 899 20.78 -15.87 11.24
N SER A 900 21.13 -14.65 11.63
CA SER A 900 20.30 -13.81 12.49
C SER A 900 19.26 -13.04 11.67
N THR A 901 18.05 -12.94 12.20
CA THR A 901 16.88 -12.29 11.58
C THR A 901 16.80 -10.79 11.93
N MET A 902 17.91 -10.07 11.83
CA MET A 902 18.04 -8.65 12.23
C MET A 902 17.06 -7.73 11.47
N GLY A 903 15.87 -7.48 12.02
CA GLY A 903 14.87 -6.54 11.48
C GLY A 903 14.30 -6.91 10.09
N SER A 904 14.79 -7.98 9.48
CA SER A 904 14.26 -8.58 8.27
C SER A 904 13.28 -9.68 8.65
N SER A 905 12.14 -9.76 7.96
CA SER A 905 11.14 -10.81 8.19
C SER A 905 11.79 -12.20 8.22
N LYS A 906 11.20 -13.14 8.99
CA LYS A 906 11.63 -14.54 9.05
C LYS A 906 11.81 -15.16 7.65
N SER A 907 11.05 -14.68 6.66
CA SER A 907 11.18 -15.06 5.24
C SER A 907 12.51 -14.67 4.59
N ALA A 908 13.12 -13.54 4.97
CA ALA A 908 14.43 -13.14 4.48
C ALA A 908 15.54 -14.09 5.00
N GLY A 909 15.47 -14.51 6.27
CA GLY A 909 16.38 -15.52 6.83
C GLY A 909 16.23 -16.88 6.13
N ILE A 910 15.00 -17.31 5.83
CA ILE A 910 14.73 -18.54 5.07
C ILE A 910 15.31 -18.46 3.65
N THR A 911 15.13 -17.32 2.98
CA THR A 911 15.68 -17.07 1.65
C THR A 911 17.21 -17.14 1.65
N GLU A 912 17.85 -16.57 2.67
CA GLU A 912 19.30 -16.64 2.84
C GLU A 912 19.80 -18.07 3.12
N LYS A 913 19.07 -18.83 3.94
CA LYS A 913 19.35 -20.26 4.12
C LYS A 913 19.27 -21.01 2.78
N GLN A 914 18.25 -20.77 1.97
CA GLN A 914 18.11 -21.37 0.63
C GLN A 914 19.25 -20.97 -0.32
N GLN A 915 19.78 -19.74 -0.22
CA GLN A 915 20.95 -19.33 -0.99
C GLN A 915 22.21 -20.09 -0.57
N TRP A 916 22.44 -20.27 0.73
CA TRP A 916 23.58 -21.05 1.23
C TRP A 916 23.49 -22.53 0.83
N MET A 917 22.29 -23.09 0.76
CA MET A 917 22.07 -24.48 0.30
C MET A 917 22.52 -24.72 -1.15
N LYS A 918 22.76 -23.67 -1.96
CA LYS A 918 23.28 -23.81 -3.33
C LYS A 918 24.77 -24.18 -3.40
N PHE A 919 25.50 -24.05 -2.28
CA PHE A 919 26.93 -24.40 -2.20
C PHE A 919 27.10 -25.80 -1.62
N ASP A 920 26.68 -26.82 -2.38
CA ASP A 920 26.62 -28.25 -2.00
C ASP A 920 27.94 -28.88 -1.53
N THR A 921 29.07 -28.29 -1.91
CA THR A 921 30.43 -28.69 -1.48
C THR A 921 30.82 -28.20 -0.08
N MET A 922 30.05 -27.32 0.55
CA MET A 922 30.35 -26.80 1.88
C MET A 922 29.97 -27.77 3.01
N ALA A 923 30.81 -27.86 4.03
CA ALA A 923 30.59 -28.72 5.19
C ALA A 923 29.28 -28.40 5.92
N ALA A 924 28.95 -27.11 6.10
CA ALA A 924 27.68 -26.70 6.69
C ALA A 924 26.44 -27.14 5.88
N VAL A 925 26.54 -27.25 4.55
CA VAL A 925 25.44 -27.71 3.69
C VAL A 925 25.33 -29.23 3.74
N GLN A 926 26.45 -29.94 3.62
CA GLN A 926 26.50 -31.41 3.65
C GLN A 926 25.98 -31.99 4.96
N HIS A 927 26.21 -31.31 6.09
CA HIS A 927 25.73 -31.71 7.40
C HIS A 927 24.38 -31.09 7.80
N ASN A 928 23.71 -30.37 6.88
CA ASN A 928 22.46 -29.64 7.16
C ASN A 928 22.56 -28.70 8.38
N ALA A 929 23.73 -28.10 8.57
CA ALA A 929 24.11 -27.25 9.70
C ALA A 929 23.97 -25.76 9.37
N ILE A 930 22.84 -25.37 8.77
CA ILE A 930 22.48 -23.97 8.53
C ILE A 930 21.24 -23.64 9.36
N HIS A 931 21.38 -22.76 10.35
CA HIS A 931 20.34 -22.49 11.33
C HIS A 931 19.97 -21.01 11.38
N LEU A 932 18.68 -20.75 11.60
CA LEU A 932 18.18 -19.41 11.86
C LEU A 932 18.22 -19.17 13.37
N LEU A 933 18.71 -18.01 13.78
CA LEU A 933 18.70 -17.55 15.16
C LEU A 933 17.71 -16.39 15.31
N ASP A 934 17.04 -16.39 16.46
CA ASP A 934 16.20 -15.28 16.85
C ASP A 934 17.06 -14.03 17.09
N SER A 935 16.74 -12.96 16.36
CA SER A 935 17.44 -11.68 16.51
C SER A 935 17.28 -11.09 17.91
N GLU A 936 16.20 -11.41 18.62
CA GLU A 936 16.00 -10.92 19.99
C GLU A 936 17.05 -11.46 20.97
N ILE A 937 17.51 -12.70 20.74
CA ILE A 937 18.51 -13.38 21.56
C ILE A 937 19.92 -12.86 21.24
N ILE A 938 20.20 -12.62 19.96
CA ILE A 938 21.55 -12.34 19.46
C ILE A 938 21.88 -10.85 19.42
N CYS A 939 20.90 -9.95 19.45
CA CYS A 939 21.14 -8.54 19.09
C CYS A 939 20.86 -7.54 20.22
N SER A 940 20.29 -7.98 21.36
CA SER A 940 20.10 -7.14 22.54
C SER A 940 20.27 -7.90 23.86
N PRO A 941 21.46 -8.49 24.13
CA PRO A 941 21.62 -9.39 25.26
C PRO A 941 21.76 -8.66 26.61
N THR A 942 20.88 -9.03 27.55
CA THR A 942 21.14 -8.91 28.99
C THR A 942 21.91 -10.15 29.48
N PRO A 943 22.49 -10.20 30.71
CA PRO A 943 23.21 -11.39 31.18
C PRO A 943 22.41 -12.69 31.06
N LEU A 944 21.09 -12.68 31.30
CA LEU A 944 20.25 -13.88 31.17
C LEU A 944 19.92 -14.23 29.72
N ILE A 945 19.70 -13.23 28.85
CA ILE A 945 19.49 -13.46 27.42
C ILE A 945 20.79 -13.99 26.77
N PHE A 946 21.93 -13.48 27.21
CA PHE A 946 23.24 -13.96 26.77
C PHE A 946 23.46 -15.44 27.12
N VAL A 947 23.11 -15.87 28.33
CA VAL A 947 23.14 -17.29 28.70
C VAL A 947 22.25 -18.13 27.78
N LYS A 948 21.04 -17.66 27.45
CA LYS A 948 20.14 -18.36 26.53
C LYS A 948 20.77 -18.51 25.14
N GLY A 949 21.37 -17.44 24.60
CA GLY A 949 22.06 -17.49 23.32
C GLY A 949 23.26 -18.43 23.31
N VAL A 950 24.08 -18.44 24.38
CA VAL A 950 25.20 -19.39 24.52
C VAL A 950 24.69 -20.84 24.56
N LYS A 951 23.65 -21.13 25.34
CA LYS A 951 23.04 -22.47 25.38
C LYS A 951 22.48 -22.90 24.03
N GLU A 952 21.79 -21.99 23.34
CA GLU A 952 21.19 -22.26 22.03
C GLU A 952 22.26 -22.54 20.98
N ILE A 953 23.30 -21.71 20.91
CA ILE A 953 24.41 -21.92 19.97
C ILE A 953 25.18 -23.19 20.34
N ALA A 954 25.50 -23.42 21.62
CA ALA A 954 26.17 -24.65 22.05
C ALA A 954 25.38 -25.92 21.67
N ARG A 955 24.05 -25.89 21.77
CA ARG A 955 23.17 -26.98 21.30
C ARG A 955 23.24 -27.19 19.79
N LEU A 956 23.36 -26.11 19.01
CA LEU A 956 23.51 -26.20 17.55
C LEU A 956 24.90 -26.72 17.15
N LEU A 957 25.94 -26.35 17.89
CA LEU A 957 27.32 -26.82 17.67
C LEU A 957 27.52 -28.27 18.12
N HIS A 958 26.84 -28.68 19.19
CA HIS A 958 27.01 -29.96 19.86
C HIS A 958 25.64 -30.61 20.17
N PRO A 959 24.89 -31.06 19.13
CA PRO A 959 23.51 -31.54 19.28
C PRO A 959 23.36 -32.85 20.08
N SER A 960 24.45 -33.58 20.34
CA SER A 960 24.47 -34.79 21.18
C SER A 960 24.47 -34.50 22.69
N LEU A 961 24.56 -33.24 23.10
CA LEU A 961 24.53 -32.81 24.50
C LEU A 961 23.19 -32.14 24.83
N ASP A 962 22.59 -32.52 25.96
CA ASP A 962 21.40 -31.86 26.46
C ASP A 962 21.76 -30.68 27.37
N PHE A 963 21.38 -29.48 26.94
CA PHE A 963 21.57 -28.23 27.67
C PHE A 963 20.27 -27.72 28.32
N LYS A 964 19.19 -28.52 28.37
CA LYS A 964 17.94 -28.18 29.07
C LYS A 964 18.17 -28.12 30.58
N GLY A 965 18.28 -26.90 31.08
CA GLY A 965 18.30 -26.55 32.50
C GLY A 965 17.87 -25.11 32.68
#